data_AF-A0AAU9JYN7-F1
#
_entry.id   AF-A0AAU9JYN7-F1
#
_cell.length_a   1.000
_cell.length_b   1.000
_cell.length_c   1.000
_cell.angle_alpha   90.00
_cell.angle_beta   90.00
_cell.angle_gamma   90.00
#
_symmetry.space_group_name_H-M   'P 1'
#
loop_
_entity.id
_entity.type
_entity.pdbx_description
1 polymer ?
#
loop_
_entity_poly.entity_id
_entity_poly.type
_entity_poly.pdbx_seq_one_letter_code
_entity_poly.pdbx_strand_id
1 'polypeptide(L)'
;MILYFIVNLSLAYLLPEQSQISPYDTKNRCNCPESKLGDKVCNWECVSSGCNFDMGDCCEPWMLHNNVCDPACNTARYQYDGGLCLNIPECKCDPSMLGNHVCDRECVTLECLYDLGDCCDLSALKSGVCTPECHSWQFDWNGPKCFADAPSMCPCEDILLGDGVCHPECNIEVCSFDYGDCCQNWMLKNGICDPWCNSPTFNFDGGDCEDKEPCNCNYKKLGNGICDIECLSDRCGFDMGDCCDENKVKNGVCDVECYTLKFKYDYGDCKPISKDCKCPPEVLGEGECNWKCSTPECGYDFGDCCEPWMIGNGFCDSQCNVPIHNYDNGECEGLVCKCDRKLLGNGQCDQDCLTAECGWDGGDCCDYSLLGDGHCDMICYAPQFNWDNFDCNGVNNSCKCDLTKRGNFVCDEECNNEECDYDLGDCCDAAKLANGICDQECNFMRHSYDNNDCLKEMCHCDLEKLGDGRCDLDCYNPACGFDLGDCCESWMLSNDFCDVACLYNPFDFLCVKKNECPCEVRQLGDGKCDKECLLPGCAFDLGDCCDRKLLNNDQCDYECYAPQFNWDGLKCLPAKEECKCDKNKLGNKSCNWECVNEECGFDFGDCCEGWMISNGICDLMCYAEAFDFDGGDCQTIHCPCDESLLGNGECNPECLYDACLFDHGDCCTPEMLENEKCDYECYYYELDYDNGFCNYRPQCNCDPSLLGDGVCQWECVTSFCGYDYGDCCDNWMLGNSICDPACFTVSKDFDMGDCKGITECPCDHSQLGNNICDYECMRPECNYDMGDCCTGELLHNGHCHLECYQEGYKFDAKECSVPSACPCSPDLLGNNICEVECNIPLCFFDQGDCCKPEMLGNGVCNSECNYSYKDYDNGDCVGGGIDSPIACSCLEAKYGDGMCDLECNTAICYYDNGDCCENEMLGNGICDPECDMEKFNFDNGDCNHPYI
;
A
#
# COMPACT_ATOMS: atom_id res chain seq x y z
N MET A 1 16.05 -22.41 108.35
CA MET A 1 17.28 -21.74 108.80
C MET A 1 18.37 -22.06 107.78
N ILE A 2 19.06 -21.15 107.10
CA ILE A 2 18.96 -19.67 107.01
C ILE A 2 19.18 -19.28 105.52
N LEU A 3 18.52 -18.19 105.14
CA LEU A 3 18.70 -17.19 104.06
C LEU A 3 20.13 -17.10 103.42
N TYR A 4 20.43 -16.53 102.23
CA TYR A 4 19.77 -15.65 101.23
C TYR A 4 20.72 -15.53 99.97
N PHE A 5 20.44 -14.94 98.78
CA PHE A 5 19.26 -14.39 98.05
C PHE A 5 19.70 -14.06 96.58
N ILE A 6 18.74 -13.82 95.65
CA ILE A 6 18.82 -12.89 94.46
C ILE A 6 19.92 -13.12 93.37
N VAL A 7 19.67 -13.13 92.04
CA VAL A 7 18.42 -13.04 91.22
C VAL A 7 18.67 -13.42 89.73
N ASN A 8 17.65 -13.94 89.01
CA ASN A 8 17.38 -13.99 87.53
C ASN A 8 18.50 -14.37 86.52
N LEU A 9 18.29 -14.81 85.26
CA LEU A 9 17.22 -15.38 84.38
C LEU A 9 18.05 -15.95 83.18
N SER A 10 17.78 -17.06 82.46
CA SER A 10 16.56 -17.72 81.96
C SER A 10 16.81 -19.23 81.71
N LEU A 11 15.83 -19.99 81.20
CA LEU A 11 15.92 -21.44 80.99
C LEU A 11 16.58 -21.85 79.65
N ALA A 12 17.31 -22.95 79.67
CA ALA A 12 17.51 -23.87 78.54
C ALA A 12 17.69 -25.32 79.07
N TYR A 13 17.04 -26.30 78.44
CA TYR A 13 17.27 -27.75 78.61
C TYR A 13 18.00 -28.22 77.33
N LEU A 14 19.12 -28.96 77.37
CA LEU A 14 19.27 -30.40 77.69
C LEU A 14 18.32 -31.29 76.84
N LEU A 15 18.70 -32.36 76.13
CA LEU A 15 19.92 -33.17 75.84
C LEU A 15 19.44 -34.30 74.85
N PRO A 16 20.24 -35.28 74.35
CA PRO A 16 21.70 -35.48 74.30
C PRO A 16 22.23 -35.82 72.87
N GLU A 17 23.49 -36.28 72.78
CA GLU A 17 24.22 -36.68 71.56
C GLU A 17 23.82 -38.05 70.97
N GLN A 18 24.07 -38.26 69.67
CA GLN A 18 24.47 -39.57 69.11
C GLN A 18 25.60 -39.45 68.08
N SER A 19 26.33 -40.56 67.92
CA SER A 19 27.60 -40.75 67.21
C SER A 19 27.72 -40.23 65.77
N GLN A 20 28.86 -39.63 65.45
CA GLN A 20 29.36 -39.50 64.07
C GLN A 20 29.75 -40.88 63.49
N ILE A 21 29.46 -41.09 62.20
CA ILE A 21 29.99 -42.18 61.37
C ILE A 21 30.69 -41.53 60.17
N SER A 22 31.88 -42.01 59.80
CA SER A 22 32.66 -41.45 58.68
C SER A 22 32.36 -42.22 57.37
N PRO A 23 32.00 -41.54 56.26
CA PRO A 23 31.61 -42.19 55.01
C PRO A 23 32.82 -42.50 54.09
N TYR A 24 33.78 -43.31 54.55
CA TYR A 24 34.91 -43.78 53.75
C TYR A 24 35.28 -45.24 54.03
N ASP A 25 34.37 -46.18 53.74
CA ASP A 25 34.70 -47.61 53.57
C ASP A 25 33.82 -48.25 52.48
N THR A 26 34.32 -48.23 51.24
CA THR A 26 33.70 -48.91 50.08
C THR A 26 34.25 -50.32 49.86
N LYS A 27 35.17 -50.82 50.70
CA LYS A 27 36.09 -51.90 50.32
C LYS A 27 35.53 -53.33 50.34
N ASN A 28 34.20 -53.48 50.39
CA ASN A 28 33.50 -54.76 50.50
C ASN A 28 32.34 -54.96 49.51
N ARG A 29 32.20 -54.12 48.46
CA ARG A 29 31.09 -54.24 47.47
C ARG A 29 31.51 -54.60 46.04
N CYS A 30 32.77 -54.46 45.67
CA CYS A 30 33.28 -54.86 44.36
C CYS A 30 33.93 -56.25 44.40
N ASN A 31 33.55 -57.13 43.47
CA ASN A 31 34.09 -58.50 43.34
C ASN A 31 35.16 -58.63 42.22
N CYS A 32 35.66 -57.50 41.70
CA CYS A 32 36.76 -57.44 40.74
C CYS A 32 38.14 -57.48 41.44
N PRO A 33 39.19 -58.06 40.84
CA PRO A 33 40.56 -57.97 41.37
C PRO A 33 41.07 -56.52 41.43
N GLU A 34 41.76 -56.15 42.52
CA GLU A 34 42.41 -54.82 42.67
C GLU A 34 43.45 -54.51 41.57
N SER A 35 43.87 -55.50 40.78
CA SER A 35 44.80 -55.33 39.67
C SER A 35 44.14 -55.05 38.31
N LYS A 36 42.82 -54.86 38.29
CA LYS A 36 42.02 -54.58 37.08
C LYS A 36 41.24 -53.26 37.20
N LEU A 37 40.68 -53.00 38.38
CA LEU A 37 40.05 -51.72 38.75
C LEU A 37 40.94 -50.52 38.38
N GLY A 38 40.56 -49.77 37.36
CA GLY A 38 41.26 -48.55 36.95
C GLY A 38 42.56 -48.79 36.14
N ASP A 39 42.70 -49.93 35.45
CA ASP A 39 43.91 -50.30 34.70
C ASP A 39 44.05 -49.68 33.29
N LYS A 40 43.06 -48.87 32.86
CA LYS A 40 42.90 -48.30 31.50
C LYS A 40 42.47 -49.27 30.40
N VAL A 41 41.92 -50.42 30.75
CA VAL A 41 41.23 -51.33 29.84
C VAL A 41 39.87 -51.67 30.43
N CYS A 42 38.79 -51.56 29.66
CA CYS A 42 37.46 -51.94 30.14
C CYS A 42 37.37 -53.46 30.45
N ASN A 43 37.53 -53.85 31.71
CA ASN A 43 37.39 -55.23 32.16
C ASN A 43 35.90 -55.51 32.43
N TRP A 44 35.20 -56.15 31.49
CA TRP A 44 33.77 -56.48 31.62
C TRP A 44 33.35 -57.25 32.89
N GLU A 45 34.26 -57.96 33.57
CA GLU A 45 34.01 -58.61 34.87
C GLU A 45 33.99 -57.62 36.07
N CYS A 46 34.37 -56.36 35.83
CA CYS A 46 34.44 -55.25 36.78
C CYS A 46 33.38 -54.16 36.47
N VAL A 47 32.58 -54.37 35.42
CA VAL A 47 31.51 -53.46 34.97
C VAL A 47 30.25 -53.67 35.81
N SER A 48 30.20 -52.99 36.95
CA SER A 48 29.01 -52.91 37.80
C SER A 48 29.02 -51.64 38.64
N SER A 49 27.84 -51.20 39.11
CA SER A 49 27.69 -50.08 40.03
C SER A 49 28.38 -50.29 41.38
N GLY A 50 28.59 -51.54 41.81
CA GLY A 50 29.40 -51.87 43.00
C GLY A 50 30.90 -51.67 42.83
N CYS A 51 31.36 -51.42 41.59
CA CYS A 51 32.76 -51.25 41.17
C CYS A 51 32.99 -49.91 40.42
N ASN A 52 31.99 -49.03 40.38
CA ASN A 52 31.98 -47.80 39.57
C ASN A 52 32.39 -48.03 38.10
N PHE A 53 31.85 -49.10 37.48
CA PHE A 53 32.06 -49.43 36.06
C PHE A 53 33.55 -49.42 35.66
N ASP A 54 34.33 -50.26 36.33
CA ASP A 54 35.80 -50.32 36.23
C ASP A 54 36.51 -48.97 36.51
N MET A 55 36.05 -48.27 37.54
CA MET A 55 36.48 -46.90 37.89
C MET A 55 36.40 -45.88 36.73
N GLY A 56 35.49 -46.11 35.79
CA GLY A 56 35.29 -45.28 34.59
C GLY A 56 36.15 -45.67 33.38
N ASP A 57 36.95 -46.74 33.41
CA ASP A 57 37.71 -47.20 32.23
C ASP A 57 36.86 -47.87 31.14
N CYS A 58 35.54 -48.01 31.39
CA CYS A 58 34.54 -48.37 30.39
C CYS A 58 33.74 -47.16 29.84
N CYS A 59 34.16 -45.92 30.16
CA CYS A 59 33.61 -44.71 29.56
C CYS A 59 34.23 -44.50 28.17
N GLU A 60 33.47 -44.80 27.12
CA GLU A 60 33.87 -44.59 25.73
C GLU A 60 33.57 -43.15 25.27
N PRO A 61 34.30 -42.57 24.29
CA PRO A 61 34.16 -41.14 23.92
C PRO A 61 32.78 -40.70 23.40
N TRP A 62 31.92 -41.64 22.98
CA TRP A 62 30.54 -41.37 22.53
C TRP A 62 29.51 -41.40 23.70
N MET A 63 29.96 -41.80 24.89
CA MET A 63 29.18 -41.82 26.14
C MET A 63 29.43 -40.54 26.98
N LEU A 64 29.84 -39.45 26.32
CA LEU A 64 30.19 -38.18 26.95
C LEU A 64 29.47 -37.03 26.23
N HIS A 65 28.67 -36.27 26.97
CA HIS A 65 27.85 -35.17 26.43
C HIS A 65 26.81 -35.63 25.38
N ASN A 66 26.25 -36.84 25.56
CA ASN A 66 25.19 -37.39 24.70
C ASN A 66 23.76 -37.04 25.21
N ASN A 67 23.67 -36.11 26.17
CA ASN A 67 22.48 -35.70 26.91
C ASN A 67 21.76 -36.81 27.70
N VAL A 68 22.42 -37.94 27.98
CA VAL A 68 21.90 -39.03 28.79
C VAL A 68 22.93 -39.41 29.86
N CYS A 69 22.69 -39.07 31.13
CA CYS A 69 23.64 -39.29 32.23
C CYS A 69 24.14 -40.76 32.30
N ASP A 70 25.32 -41.00 31.73
CA ASP A 70 25.79 -42.35 31.43
C ASP A 70 26.51 -42.96 32.65
N PRO A 71 26.00 -44.04 33.30
CA PRO A 71 26.53 -44.50 34.58
C PRO A 71 28.00 -44.95 34.55
N ALA A 72 28.52 -45.30 33.38
CA ALA A 72 29.94 -45.62 33.18
C ALA A 72 30.86 -44.38 33.17
N CYS A 73 30.33 -43.21 32.75
CA CYS A 73 31.03 -41.94 32.69
C CYS A 73 30.77 -41.04 33.91
N ASN A 74 29.82 -41.41 34.76
CA ASN A 74 29.51 -40.79 36.06
C ASN A 74 30.64 -40.98 37.11
N THR A 75 31.80 -40.38 36.84
CA THR A 75 32.95 -40.31 37.76
C THR A 75 33.66 -38.96 37.64
N ALA A 76 34.35 -38.53 38.71
CA ALA A 76 35.11 -37.28 38.73
C ALA A 76 36.26 -37.20 37.71
N ARG A 77 36.69 -38.33 37.12
CA ARG A 77 37.68 -38.38 36.03
C ARG A 77 37.13 -37.86 34.70
N TYR A 78 35.82 -37.98 34.49
CA TYR A 78 35.09 -37.60 33.29
C TYR A 78 34.07 -36.48 33.56
N GLN A 79 34.30 -35.71 34.64
CA GLN A 79 33.47 -34.59 35.09
C GLN A 79 32.00 -34.96 35.36
N TYR A 80 31.72 -36.22 35.72
CA TYR A 80 30.36 -36.77 35.85
C TYR A 80 29.57 -36.62 34.55
N ASP A 81 30.08 -37.28 33.49
CA ASP A 81 29.54 -37.20 32.12
C ASP A 81 29.38 -35.75 31.64
N GLY A 82 30.50 -35.04 31.52
CA GLY A 82 30.54 -33.67 31.00
C GLY A 82 29.83 -32.60 31.86
N GLY A 83 29.26 -33.00 33.00
CA GLY A 83 28.41 -32.16 33.86
C GLY A 83 26.95 -32.63 33.96
N LEU A 84 26.52 -33.61 33.15
CA LEU A 84 25.14 -34.11 33.12
C LEU A 84 24.73 -34.86 34.40
N CYS A 85 25.67 -35.50 35.11
CA CYS A 85 25.39 -36.36 36.26
C CYS A 85 25.62 -35.70 37.65
N LEU A 86 25.31 -34.41 37.82
CA LEU A 86 25.56 -33.69 39.08
C LEU A 86 24.65 -34.15 40.24
N ASN A 87 25.25 -34.75 41.27
CA ASN A 87 24.54 -35.14 42.50
C ASN A 87 24.22 -33.92 43.37
N ILE A 88 22.93 -33.68 43.67
CA ILE A 88 22.47 -32.75 44.71
C ILE A 88 22.23 -33.54 46.01
N PRO A 89 23.11 -33.46 47.03
CA PRO A 89 23.10 -34.38 48.17
C PRO A 89 22.03 -34.11 49.25
N GLU A 90 21.21 -33.06 49.09
CA GLU A 90 20.21 -32.66 50.10
C GLU A 90 18.74 -32.71 49.61
N CYS A 91 18.49 -33.12 48.36
CA CYS A 91 17.12 -33.42 47.89
C CYS A 91 16.50 -34.56 48.71
N LYS A 92 15.20 -34.44 49.00
CA LYS A 92 14.42 -35.46 49.73
C LYS A 92 13.43 -36.22 48.83
N CYS A 93 13.47 -35.91 47.53
CA CYS A 93 12.85 -36.60 46.41
C CYS A 93 13.40 -38.02 46.21
N ASP A 94 12.79 -38.78 45.31
CA ASP A 94 13.48 -39.90 44.66
C ASP A 94 14.44 -39.33 43.57
N PRO A 95 15.73 -39.70 43.53
CA PRO A 95 16.66 -39.20 42.52
C PRO A 95 16.32 -39.57 41.06
N SER A 96 15.33 -40.42 40.82
CA SER A 96 14.78 -40.70 39.47
C SER A 96 13.68 -39.71 39.03
N MET A 97 13.32 -38.76 39.88
CA MET A 97 12.37 -37.69 39.58
C MET A 97 13.08 -36.39 39.13
N LEU A 98 14.27 -36.09 39.69
CA LEU A 98 15.02 -34.87 39.34
C LEU A 98 15.47 -34.83 37.87
N GLY A 99 15.07 -33.78 37.15
CA GLY A 99 15.54 -33.54 35.78
C GLY A 99 15.04 -34.60 34.79
N ASN A 100 13.81 -35.08 34.98
CA ASN A 100 13.18 -36.11 34.15
C ASN A 100 12.21 -35.52 33.09
N HIS A 101 12.08 -34.19 33.03
CA HIS A 101 11.19 -33.42 32.17
C HIS A 101 9.69 -33.57 32.47
N VAL A 102 9.36 -33.95 33.70
CA VAL A 102 8.00 -33.98 34.25
C VAL A 102 8.04 -33.27 35.61
N CYS A 103 7.32 -32.15 35.74
CA CYS A 103 7.31 -31.37 36.98
C CYS A 103 6.73 -32.16 38.18
N ASP A 104 7.58 -32.87 38.92
CA ASP A 104 7.23 -33.85 39.92
C ASP A 104 7.04 -33.14 41.28
N ARG A 105 5.79 -33.16 41.77
CA ARG A 105 5.36 -32.27 42.87
C ARG A 105 6.15 -32.41 44.18
N GLU A 106 6.81 -33.56 44.39
CA GLU A 106 7.64 -33.81 45.58
C GLU A 106 9.08 -33.27 45.44
N CYS A 107 9.51 -32.90 44.23
CA CYS A 107 10.78 -32.26 43.90
C CYS A 107 10.72 -30.72 43.84
N VAL A 108 9.53 -30.10 43.90
CA VAL A 108 9.36 -28.64 43.73
C VAL A 108 9.75 -27.87 45.00
N THR A 109 11.03 -27.89 45.35
CA THR A 109 11.60 -27.11 46.46
C THR A 109 12.96 -26.53 46.10
N LEU A 110 13.37 -25.48 46.82
CA LEU A 110 14.68 -24.85 46.66
C LEU A 110 15.86 -25.79 47.00
N GLU A 111 15.67 -26.78 47.87
CA GLU A 111 16.68 -27.82 48.16
C GLU A 111 16.91 -28.79 46.99
N CYS A 112 16.04 -28.72 45.98
CA CYS A 112 15.97 -29.59 44.80
C CYS A 112 16.23 -28.82 43.49
N LEU A 113 16.53 -27.52 43.58
CA LEU A 113 16.56 -26.56 42.47
C LEU A 113 15.27 -26.56 41.62
N TYR A 114 14.11 -26.68 42.28
CA TYR A 114 12.80 -26.79 41.62
C TYR A 114 12.79 -27.86 40.52
N ASP A 115 13.08 -29.09 40.94
CA ASP A 115 13.15 -30.27 40.08
C ASP A 115 14.22 -30.17 38.97
N LEU A 116 15.42 -29.69 39.35
CA LEU A 116 16.51 -29.33 38.43
C LEU A 116 16.17 -28.30 37.34
N GLY A 117 15.00 -27.67 37.39
CA GLY A 117 14.51 -26.72 36.37
C GLY A 117 13.26 -27.19 35.64
N ASP A 118 12.78 -28.43 35.86
CA ASP A 118 11.51 -28.92 35.29
C ASP A 118 10.28 -28.19 35.88
N CYS A 119 10.45 -27.35 36.92
CA CYS A 119 9.39 -26.54 37.55
C CYS A 119 9.84 -25.10 37.88
N CYS A 120 8.90 -24.14 37.86
CA CYS A 120 9.14 -22.73 38.23
C CYS A 120 8.72 -22.37 39.66
N ASP A 121 9.31 -21.31 40.23
CA ASP A 121 9.03 -20.83 41.61
C ASP A 121 7.66 -20.14 41.73
N LEU A 122 6.75 -20.78 42.49
CA LEU A 122 5.39 -20.29 42.78
C LEU A 122 5.32 -18.93 43.51
N SER A 123 6.43 -18.39 44.01
CA SER A 123 6.48 -17.09 44.67
C SER A 123 6.77 -15.91 43.73
N ALA A 124 7.34 -16.15 42.55
CA ALA A 124 7.58 -15.13 41.52
C ALA A 124 6.30 -14.72 40.76
N LEU A 125 5.31 -15.61 40.69
CA LEU A 125 4.06 -15.46 39.91
C LEU A 125 3.05 -14.43 40.48
N LYS A 126 3.54 -13.33 41.06
CA LYS A 126 2.74 -12.20 41.57
C LYS A 126 3.27 -10.82 41.19
N SER A 127 4.40 -10.73 40.49
CA SER A 127 4.98 -9.45 40.04
C SER A 127 4.73 -9.13 38.56
N GLY A 128 4.20 -10.07 37.76
CA GLY A 128 3.97 -9.85 36.32
C GLY A 128 5.25 -9.71 35.49
N VAL A 129 6.37 -10.23 36.01
CA VAL A 129 7.69 -10.20 35.35
C VAL A 129 8.30 -11.59 35.45
N CYS A 130 8.58 -12.21 34.30
CA CYS A 130 9.40 -13.42 34.20
C CYS A 130 10.88 -12.99 34.15
N THR A 131 11.76 -13.74 34.83
CA THR A 131 13.21 -13.49 34.83
C THR A 131 13.95 -14.49 33.93
N PRO A 132 15.08 -14.14 33.28
CA PRO A 132 15.65 -14.92 32.15
C PRO A 132 16.29 -16.28 32.49
N GLU A 133 16.03 -16.84 33.67
CA GLU A 133 16.76 -17.97 34.25
C GLU A 133 16.00 -19.31 34.10
N CYS A 134 15.06 -19.40 33.16
CA CYS A 134 14.23 -20.58 32.90
C CYS A 134 14.09 -20.88 31.41
N HIS A 135 15.19 -21.27 30.75
CA HIS A 135 15.17 -21.82 29.38
C HIS A 135 16.09 -23.03 29.26
N SER A 136 15.55 -24.12 28.69
CA SER A 136 16.30 -25.09 27.89
C SER A 136 15.44 -25.46 26.67
N TRP A 137 16.06 -25.89 25.57
CA TRP A 137 15.40 -25.96 24.25
C TRP A 137 14.76 -27.32 23.93
N GLN A 138 13.80 -27.29 23.00
CA GLN A 138 13.19 -28.40 22.22
C GLN A 138 11.93 -29.12 22.76
N PHE A 139 10.78 -28.57 22.32
CA PHE A 139 9.53 -29.23 21.88
C PHE A 139 8.41 -29.70 22.86
N ASP A 140 7.19 -29.58 22.32
CA ASP A 140 5.88 -30.18 22.64
C ASP A 140 5.33 -30.12 24.08
N TRP A 141 4.50 -29.09 24.36
CA TRP A 141 3.74 -28.98 25.62
C TRP A 141 2.23 -29.22 25.46
N ASN A 142 1.83 -30.49 25.40
CA ASN A 142 0.42 -30.92 25.27
C ASN A 142 -0.26 -31.11 26.65
N GLY A 143 -0.48 -30.03 27.41
CA GLY A 143 -1.18 -30.07 28.70
C GLY A 143 -1.30 -28.70 29.38
N PRO A 144 -2.32 -28.42 30.23
CA PRO A 144 -2.87 -27.07 30.23
C PRO A 144 -2.60 -26.17 31.45
N LYS A 145 -2.51 -24.86 31.14
CA LYS A 145 -2.66 -23.65 31.98
C LYS A 145 -1.45 -23.17 32.82
N CYS A 146 -0.78 -22.15 32.28
CA CYS A 146 -0.14 -21.09 33.06
C CYS A 146 -0.32 -19.70 32.39
N PHE A 147 -1.24 -18.89 32.95
CA PHE A 147 -1.44 -17.44 32.75
C PHE A 147 -2.06 -16.92 31.45
N ALA A 148 -2.59 -15.69 31.59
CA ALA A 148 -3.36 -14.86 30.65
C ALA A 148 -4.58 -15.52 30.00
N ASP A 149 -5.77 -14.95 30.25
CA ASP A 149 -6.84 -15.05 29.26
C ASP A 149 -6.41 -14.17 28.05
N ALA A 150 -6.63 -14.64 26.82
CA ALA A 150 -6.33 -13.85 25.62
C ALA A 150 -7.06 -12.48 25.66
N PRO A 151 -6.53 -11.43 25.01
CA PRO A 151 -7.32 -10.22 24.79
C PRO A 151 -8.63 -10.61 24.14
N SER A 152 -9.77 -10.29 24.77
CA SER A 152 -11.09 -10.85 24.43
C SER A 152 -11.72 -10.22 23.18
N MET A 153 -10.86 -9.91 22.21
CA MET A 153 -11.09 -9.20 20.96
C MET A 153 -10.19 -9.75 19.83
N CYS A 154 -9.46 -10.87 20.02
CA CYS A 154 -8.97 -11.63 18.87
C CYS A 154 -10.17 -12.13 18.05
N PRO A 155 -10.20 -11.94 16.71
CA PRO A 155 -11.16 -12.60 15.85
C PRO A 155 -10.79 -14.07 15.55
N CYS A 156 -9.57 -14.48 15.92
CA CYS A 156 -9.00 -15.81 15.75
C CYS A 156 -9.56 -16.88 16.72
N GLU A 157 -9.25 -18.16 16.47
CA GLU A 157 -9.32 -19.20 17.51
C GLU A 157 -8.02 -19.26 18.32
N ASP A 158 -8.12 -19.39 19.66
CA ASP A 158 -6.99 -19.49 20.62
C ASP A 158 -5.93 -20.57 20.29
N ILE A 159 -6.21 -21.48 19.35
CA ILE A 159 -5.32 -22.58 18.93
C ILE A 159 -4.32 -22.17 17.84
N LEU A 160 -4.59 -21.08 17.11
CA LEU A 160 -3.73 -20.59 16.03
C LEU A 160 -2.64 -19.65 16.53
N LEU A 161 -2.86 -18.98 17.67
CA LEU A 161 -1.93 -18.00 18.24
C LEU A 161 -0.65 -18.63 18.80
N GLY A 162 0.48 -18.35 18.16
CA GLY A 162 1.80 -18.77 18.66
C GLY A 162 2.09 -20.26 18.47
N ASP A 163 1.57 -20.88 17.41
CA ASP A 163 1.76 -22.30 17.08
C ASP A 163 3.04 -22.60 16.25
N GLY A 164 3.68 -21.54 15.73
CA GLY A 164 4.86 -21.58 14.87
C GLY A 164 4.57 -21.32 13.39
N VAL A 165 3.34 -20.98 13.01
CA VAL A 165 2.91 -20.68 11.63
C VAL A 165 2.15 -19.36 11.60
N CYS A 166 2.56 -18.42 10.73
CA CYS A 166 1.85 -17.16 10.54
C CYS A 166 0.49 -17.36 9.83
N HIS A 167 -0.60 -17.24 10.59
CA HIS A 167 -1.97 -17.24 10.11
C HIS A 167 -2.43 -15.81 9.77
N PRO A 168 -2.84 -15.51 8.52
CA PRO A 168 -3.31 -14.19 8.13
C PRO A 168 -4.46 -13.63 9.01
N GLU A 169 -5.36 -14.50 9.47
CA GLU A 169 -6.47 -14.16 10.38
C GLU A 169 -6.03 -13.81 11.81
N CYS A 170 -4.80 -14.16 12.20
CA CYS A 170 -4.16 -13.79 13.46
C CYS A 170 -3.20 -12.60 13.31
N ASN A 171 -2.88 -12.17 12.09
CA ASN A 171 -1.82 -11.21 11.80
C ASN A 171 -2.25 -9.73 11.96
N ILE A 172 -2.81 -9.37 13.13
CA ILE A 172 -3.18 -7.99 13.47
C ILE A 172 -2.72 -7.61 14.89
N GLU A 173 -2.63 -6.31 15.16
CA GLU A 173 -2.02 -5.77 16.39
C GLU A 173 -2.69 -6.26 17.69
N VAL A 174 -4.02 -6.36 17.74
CA VAL A 174 -4.76 -6.86 18.93
C VAL A 174 -4.45 -8.34 19.25
N CYS A 175 -3.87 -9.06 18.28
CA CYS A 175 -3.43 -10.45 18.37
C CYS A 175 -1.90 -10.57 18.57
N SER A 176 -1.19 -9.44 18.67
CA SER A 176 0.28 -9.34 18.68
C SER A 176 0.94 -9.97 17.45
N PHE A 177 0.33 -9.81 16.26
CA PHE A 177 0.80 -10.35 14.97
C PHE A 177 1.09 -11.86 15.05
N ASP A 178 0.02 -12.61 15.29
CA ASP A 178 0.06 -14.05 15.58
C ASP A 178 1.01 -14.45 16.72
N TYR A 179 0.98 -13.68 17.82
CA TYR A 179 1.93 -13.76 18.94
C TYR A 179 3.42 -13.67 18.57
N GLY A 180 3.75 -13.30 17.32
CA GLY A 180 5.09 -13.18 16.78
C GLY A 180 5.44 -14.18 15.66
N ASP A 181 4.60 -15.15 15.33
CA ASP A 181 4.91 -16.17 14.30
C ASP A 181 5.04 -15.60 12.88
N CYS A 182 4.49 -14.40 12.65
CA CYS A 182 4.67 -13.65 11.42
C CYS A 182 6.03 -12.93 11.30
N CYS A 183 6.82 -12.84 12.38
CA CYS A 183 8.17 -12.29 12.34
C CYS A 183 9.20 -13.38 11.96
N GLN A 184 9.73 -13.32 10.73
CA GLN A 184 10.69 -14.31 10.24
C GLN A 184 12.15 -13.86 10.38
N ASN A 185 13.07 -14.83 10.51
CA ASN A 185 14.51 -14.59 10.72
C ASN A 185 15.25 -13.79 9.62
N TRP A 186 14.58 -13.45 8.51
CA TRP A 186 15.13 -12.60 7.44
C TRP A 186 14.61 -11.16 7.49
N MET A 187 13.61 -10.87 8.31
CA MET A 187 13.20 -9.50 8.66
C MET A 187 14.20 -8.92 9.67
N LEU A 188 14.43 -9.65 10.77
CA LEU A 188 15.40 -9.32 11.82
C LEU A 188 16.80 -8.98 11.25
N LYS A 189 17.26 -7.74 11.43
CA LYS A 189 18.57 -7.24 10.96
C LYS A 189 18.72 -7.13 9.43
N ASN A 190 17.65 -6.77 8.72
CA ASN A 190 17.70 -6.45 7.28
C ASN A 190 18.02 -4.96 6.98
N GLY A 191 17.93 -4.07 7.97
CA GLY A 191 18.18 -2.63 7.88
C GLY A 191 16.93 -1.76 7.67
N ILE A 192 15.75 -2.35 7.59
CA ILE A 192 14.41 -1.76 7.61
C ILE A 192 13.84 -1.98 9.03
N CYS A 193 12.86 -1.20 9.47
CA CYS A 193 12.17 -1.46 10.74
C CYS A 193 10.81 -2.08 10.42
N ASP A 194 10.76 -3.40 10.25
CA ASP A 194 9.58 -4.15 9.85
C ASP A 194 8.56 -4.18 11.01
N PRO A 195 7.33 -3.62 10.83
CA PRO A 195 6.36 -3.46 11.93
C PRO A 195 5.99 -4.77 12.64
N TRP A 196 6.02 -5.89 11.91
CA TRP A 196 5.71 -7.23 12.43
C TRP A 196 6.79 -7.77 13.38
N CYS A 197 8.02 -7.28 13.28
CA CYS A 197 9.14 -7.66 14.15
C CYS A 197 9.50 -6.58 15.19
N ASN A 198 8.83 -5.43 15.17
CA ASN A 198 9.07 -4.30 16.07
C ASN A 198 8.50 -4.53 17.49
N SER A 199 8.93 -5.58 18.18
CA SER A 199 8.51 -5.91 19.56
C SER A 199 9.71 -6.18 20.49
N PRO A 200 9.55 -6.02 21.82
CA PRO A 200 10.60 -6.34 22.78
C PRO A 200 11.05 -7.81 22.76
N THR A 201 10.19 -8.73 22.29
CA THR A 201 10.51 -10.16 22.16
C THR A 201 11.56 -10.41 21.07
N PHE A 202 11.56 -9.57 20.04
CA PHE A 202 12.46 -9.64 18.89
C PHE A 202 13.58 -8.58 18.92
N ASN A 203 13.78 -7.91 20.06
CA ASN A 203 14.71 -6.78 20.21
C ASN A 203 14.46 -5.67 19.17
N PHE A 204 13.21 -5.28 18.96
CA PHE A 204 12.79 -4.22 18.02
C PHE A 204 13.42 -4.40 16.62
N ASP A 205 12.94 -5.46 15.94
CA ASP A 205 13.45 -5.95 14.67
C ASP A 205 14.96 -6.26 14.66
N GLY A 206 15.40 -7.00 15.69
CA GLY A 206 16.80 -7.33 15.94
C GLY A 206 17.68 -6.14 16.34
N GLY A 207 17.21 -4.91 16.21
CA GLY A 207 17.94 -3.66 16.44
C GLY A 207 17.82 -2.65 15.30
N ASP A 208 17.18 -2.97 14.17
CA ASP A 208 17.03 -2.02 13.05
C ASP A 208 16.10 -0.85 13.37
N CYS A 209 15.21 -1.05 14.34
CA CYS A 209 14.40 0.01 14.96
C CYS A 209 15.13 0.74 16.10
N GLU A 210 16.32 0.31 16.54
CA GLU A 210 17.08 0.93 17.64
C GLU A 210 18.14 1.97 17.16
N ASP A 211 18.69 1.84 15.95
CA ASP A 211 19.85 2.62 15.46
C ASP A 211 19.58 3.52 14.21
N LYS A 212 18.59 4.43 14.30
CA LYS A 212 18.46 5.59 13.37
C LYS A 212 18.31 6.91 14.14
N GLU A 213 18.78 8.01 13.53
CA GLU A 213 19.08 9.26 14.27
C GLU A 213 17.90 9.79 15.12
N PRO A 214 18.18 10.23 16.36
CA PRO A 214 17.13 10.43 17.35
C PRO A 214 16.23 11.62 17.03
N CYS A 215 15.00 11.54 17.56
CA CYS A 215 14.20 12.68 17.95
C CYS A 215 15.07 13.87 18.40
N ASN A 216 14.91 15.05 17.79
CA ASN A 216 15.74 16.23 18.08
C ASN A 216 15.31 16.96 19.38
N CYS A 217 15.08 16.15 20.41
CA CYS A 217 14.47 16.48 21.67
C CYS A 217 15.13 15.69 22.80
N ASN A 218 15.01 16.16 24.04
CA ASN A 218 15.62 15.46 25.16
C ASN A 218 14.82 14.19 25.49
N TYR A 219 15.38 12.99 25.33
CA TYR A 219 14.73 11.70 25.63
C TYR A 219 14.12 11.56 27.05
N LYS A 220 14.40 12.48 27.97
CA LYS A 220 13.77 12.58 29.29
C LYS A 220 12.45 13.36 29.29
N LYS A 221 11.96 13.74 28.11
CA LYS A 221 10.71 14.47 27.88
C LYS A 221 9.64 13.60 27.21
N LEU A 222 10.02 12.80 26.21
CA LEU A 222 9.17 11.76 25.64
C LEU A 222 8.45 10.97 26.76
N GLY A 223 7.12 10.95 26.74
CA GLY A 223 6.30 10.20 27.70
C GLY A 223 6.37 10.68 29.16
N ASN A 224 6.77 11.93 29.44
CA ASN A 224 6.94 12.43 30.81
C ASN A 224 5.64 12.86 31.54
N GLY A 225 4.52 12.93 30.82
CA GLY A 225 3.21 13.44 31.27
C GLY A 225 2.92 14.89 30.85
N ILE A 226 3.81 15.57 30.11
CA ILE A 226 3.74 17.00 29.80
C ILE A 226 4.23 17.27 28.37
N CYS A 227 3.31 17.57 27.45
CA CYS A 227 3.60 17.95 26.06
C CYS A 227 4.72 18.99 25.93
N ASP A 228 5.91 18.51 25.58
CA ASP A 228 7.15 19.26 25.51
C ASP A 228 7.47 19.61 24.05
N ILE A 229 7.40 20.91 23.71
CA ILE A 229 7.35 21.44 22.33
C ILE A 229 8.55 21.02 21.45
N GLU A 230 9.67 20.65 22.04
CA GLU A 230 10.85 20.15 21.31
C GLU A 230 10.68 18.71 20.81
N CYS A 231 9.70 17.95 21.32
CA CYS A 231 9.39 16.56 20.96
C CYS A 231 8.10 16.45 20.12
N LEU A 232 7.66 17.51 19.43
CA LEU A 232 6.35 17.59 18.80
C LEU A 232 6.22 16.94 17.41
N SER A 233 7.30 16.45 16.80
CA SER A 233 7.23 15.92 15.43
C SER A 233 6.59 14.52 15.38
N ASP A 234 6.07 14.18 14.20
CA ASP A 234 5.77 12.82 13.73
C ASP A 234 6.74 11.74 14.27
N ARG A 235 8.05 11.92 14.06
CA ARG A 235 9.15 11.02 14.46
C ARG A 235 9.35 10.88 15.98
N CYS A 236 8.72 11.74 16.77
CA CYS A 236 8.69 11.64 18.23
C CYS A 236 7.41 10.97 18.74
N GLY A 237 6.50 10.55 17.84
CA GLY A 237 5.17 10.08 18.18
C GLY A 237 4.36 11.12 18.94
N PHE A 238 4.51 12.42 18.60
CA PHE A 238 3.94 13.56 19.34
C PHE A 238 4.21 13.46 20.85
N ASP A 239 5.50 13.49 21.21
CA ASP A 239 6.01 13.34 22.59
C ASP A 239 5.67 11.97 23.24
N MET A 240 5.63 10.90 22.44
CA MET A 240 5.04 9.59 22.80
C MET A 240 3.57 9.68 23.27
N GLY A 241 2.75 10.41 22.53
CA GLY A 241 1.35 10.68 22.85
C GLY A 241 1.14 11.66 24.01
N ASP A 242 2.20 12.31 24.51
CA ASP A 242 2.03 13.38 25.47
C ASP A 242 1.50 14.69 24.85
N CYS A 243 1.70 14.90 23.55
CA CYS A 243 1.09 15.94 22.72
C CYS A 243 -0.04 15.37 21.83
N CYS A 244 -0.88 16.26 21.29
CA CYS A 244 -1.75 15.97 20.14
C CYS A 244 -1.05 16.39 18.82
N ASP A 245 -1.63 15.97 17.68
CA ASP A 245 -1.16 16.20 16.31
C ASP A 245 -0.71 17.66 16.05
N GLU A 246 0.46 17.84 15.44
CA GLU A 246 1.01 19.17 15.14
C GLU A 246 0.14 19.99 14.16
N ASN A 247 -0.67 19.33 13.33
CA ASN A 247 -1.63 19.97 12.43
C ASN A 247 -2.89 20.49 13.16
N LYS A 248 -3.13 20.01 14.38
CA LYS A 248 -4.23 20.42 15.29
C LYS A 248 -3.76 21.34 16.44
N VAL A 249 -2.58 21.94 16.30
CA VAL A 249 -1.98 22.80 17.34
C VAL A 249 -1.48 24.12 16.76
N LYS A 250 -2.15 25.22 17.09
CA LYS A 250 -1.88 26.58 16.55
C LYS A 250 -2.19 26.78 15.06
N ASN A 251 -3.15 26.04 14.51
CA ASN A 251 -3.55 26.14 13.10
C ASN A 251 -4.52 27.31 12.79
N GLY A 252 -5.05 27.98 13.81
CA GLY A 252 -6.05 29.06 13.74
C GLY A 252 -7.50 28.59 13.93
N VAL A 253 -7.73 27.29 14.03
CA VAL A 253 -9.00 26.63 14.34
C VAL A 253 -9.07 26.42 15.87
N CYS A 254 -10.00 25.62 16.38
CA CYS A 254 -10.02 25.25 17.79
C CYS A 254 -10.33 23.76 17.91
N ASP A 255 -9.28 22.95 17.96
CA ASP A 255 -9.41 21.50 17.92
C ASP A 255 -9.74 20.92 19.29
N VAL A 256 -10.91 20.29 19.41
CA VAL A 256 -11.49 19.85 20.69
C VAL A 256 -10.64 18.77 21.36
N GLU A 257 -10.03 17.89 20.56
CA GLU A 257 -9.03 16.89 21.01
C GLU A 257 -7.82 17.54 21.71
N CYS A 258 -7.43 18.74 21.26
CA CYS A 258 -6.37 19.56 21.83
C CYS A 258 -6.88 20.56 22.90
N TYR A 259 -8.18 20.56 23.24
CA TYR A 259 -8.76 21.43 24.27
C TYR A 259 -8.58 20.90 25.69
N THR A 260 -7.34 20.78 26.15
CA THR A 260 -7.06 20.42 27.55
C THR A 260 -6.15 21.42 28.25
N LEU A 261 -6.19 21.40 29.59
CA LEU A 261 -5.27 22.17 30.43
C LEU A 261 -3.80 21.74 30.24
N LYS A 262 -3.55 20.49 29.79
CA LYS A 262 -2.22 19.96 29.42
C LYS A 262 -1.69 20.69 28.18
N PHE A 263 -2.54 20.87 27.17
CA PHE A 263 -2.25 21.52 25.88
C PHE A 263 -2.41 23.05 25.91
N LYS A 264 -2.76 23.63 27.06
CA LYS A 264 -3.00 25.07 27.25
C LYS A 264 -4.15 25.61 26.38
N TYR A 265 -5.13 24.78 26.05
CA TYR A 265 -6.25 25.07 25.15
C TYR A 265 -5.76 25.34 23.72
N ASP A 266 -5.38 24.29 22.98
CA ASP A 266 -4.86 24.42 21.60
C ASP A 266 -3.76 25.51 21.49
N TYR A 267 -2.85 25.47 22.48
CA TYR A 267 -1.72 26.39 22.66
C TYR A 267 -1.95 27.92 22.57
N GLY A 268 -3.21 28.39 22.45
CA GLY A 268 -3.58 29.79 22.31
C GLY A 268 -4.77 30.10 21.38
N ASP A 269 -5.16 29.17 20.50
CA ASP A 269 -6.17 29.45 19.48
C ASP A 269 -7.59 29.30 20.03
N CYS A 270 -7.82 28.18 20.71
CA CYS A 270 -8.97 28.04 21.60
C CYS A 270 -8.86 29.00 22.80
N LYS A 271 -9.94 29.73 23.08
CA LYS A 271 -9.98 30.63 24.24
C LYS A 271 -10.08 29.84 25.55
N PRO A 272 -9.32 30.18 26.61
CA PRO A 272 -9.50 29.57 27.92
C PRO A 272 -10.91 29.86 28.46
N ILE A 273 -11.58 28.85 29.01
CA ILE A 273 -12.94 28.95 29.57
C ILE A 273 -13.05 30.17 30.48
N SER A 274 -14.19 30.89 30.39
CA SER A 274 -14.47 32.00 31.28
C SER A 274 -14.41 31.55 32.75
N LYS A 275 -13.75 32.36 33.61
CA LYS A 275 -13.74 32.13 35.06
C LYS A 275 -15.12 32.16 35.73
N ASP A 276 -16.15 32.57 34.98
CA ASP A 276 -17.54 32.59 35.43
C ASP A 276 -18.33 31.32 35.07
N CYS A 277 -17.77 30.42 34.25
CA CYS A 277 -18.25 29.05 34.09
C CYS A 277 -18.17 28.30 35.43
N LYS A 278 -19.21 27.52 35.74
CA LYS A 278 -19.41 26.88 37.05
C LYS A 278 -19.55 25.36 36.98
N CYS A 279 -19.37 24.77 35.81
CA CYS A 279 -19.33 23.31 35.71
C CYS A 279 -18.00 22.73 36.19
N PRO A 280 -18.03 21.51 36.74
CA PRO A 280 -16.81 20.71 36.90
C PRO A 280 -16.13 20.53 35.52
N PRO A 281 -14.79 20.65 35.41
CA PRO A 281 -14.07 20.38 34.16
C PRO A 281 -14.23 18.95 33.63
N GLU A 282 -14.68 18.02 34.49
CA GLU A 282 -14.88 16.62 34.17
C GLU A 282 -16.20 16.33 33.42
N VAL A 283 -17.02 17.36 33.16
CA VAL A 283 -18.37 17.26 32.55
C VAL A 283 -18.63 18.39 31.54
N LEU A 284 -17.63 18.65 30.68
CA LEU A 284 -17.65 19.66 29.61
C LEU A 284 -17.02 19.02 28.36
N GLY A 285 -17.77 18.83 27.28
CA GLY A 285 -17.28 18.03 26.13
C GLY A 285 -17.19 16.54 26.50
N GLU A 286 -18.17 16.04 27.25
CA GLU A 286 -18.29 14.63 27.65
C GLU A 286 -19.10 13.78 26.63
N GLY A 287 -19.65 14.40 25.58
CA GLY A 287 -20.51 13.77 24.57
C GLY A 287 -21.98 13.64 24.98
N GLU A 288 -22.36 14.11 26.18
CA GLU A 288 -23.74 14.12 26.69
C GLU A 288 -24.13 15.52 27.18
N CYS A 289 -25.04 16.21 26.46
CA CYS A 289 -25.48 17.56 26.81
C CYS A 289 -25.93 17.74 28.29
N ASN A 290 -25.06 18.35 29.07
CA ASN A 290 -25.22 18.67 30.46
C ASN A 290 -25.84 20.07 30.60
N TRP A 291 -27.17 20.12 30.78
CA TRP A 291 -27.96 21.37 30.85
C TRP A 291 -27.50 22.43 31.88
N LYS A 292 -26.60 22.10 32.82
CA LYS A 292 -25.98 23.07 33.76
C LYS A 292 -24.78 23.80 33.16
N CYS A 293 -24.21 23.22 32.11
CA CYS A 293 -23.01 23.59 31.39
C CYS A 293 -23.34 24.16 29.99
N SER A 294 -24.57 23.92 29.53
CA SER A 294 -25.30 24.60 28.44
C SER A 294 -25.47 26.13 28.62
N THR A 295 -24.42 26.88 28.96
CA THR A 295 -24.40 28.35 29.04
C THR A 295 -23.28 28.94 28.18
N PRO A 296 -23.42 30.19 27.68
CA PRO A 296 -22.40 30.82 26.83
C PRO A 296 -21.02 30.94 27.51
N GLU A 297 -20.98 31.08 28.84
CA GLU A 297 -19.73 31.17 29.60
C GLU A 297 -18.95 29.85 29.66
N CYS A 298 -19.64 28.73 29.44
CA CYS A 298 -19.11 27.37 29.39
C CYS A 298 -19.08 26.80 27.94
N GLY A 299 -19.29 27.64 26.91
CA GLY A 299 -19.27 27.22 25.52
C GLY A 299 -20.42 26.29 25.09
N TYR A 300 -21.58 26.40 25.75
CA TYR A 300 -22.71 25.47 25.61
C TYR A 300 -22.27 24.00 25.74
N ASP A 301 -21.64 23.70 26.87
CA ASP A 301 -21.11 22.38 27.17
C ASP A 301 -20.08 21.88 26.14
N PHE A 302 -19.25 22.80 25.66
CA PHE A 302 -18.23 22.57 24.64
C PHE A 302 -18.73 22.10 23.26
N GLY A 303 -20.02 22.28 22.99
CA GLY A 303 -20.67 21.87 21.75
C GLY A 303 -21.59 20.66 21.91
N ASP A 304 -21.54 19.96 23.05
CA ASP A 304 -22.45 18.84 23.34
C ASP A 304 -23.92 19.29 23.38
N CYS A 305 -24.18 20.55 23.75
CA CYS A 305 -25.50 21.17 23.71
C CYS A 305 -25.60 22.21 22.58
N CYS A 306 -26.61 22.10 21.71
CA CYS A 306 -26.86 23.13 20.68
C CYS A 306 -27.38 24.45 21.28
N GLU A 307 -27.24 25.57 20.56
CA GLU A 307 -27.60 26.89 21.09
C GLU A 307 -29.12 27.02 21.36
N PRO A 308 -29.57 27.64 22.48
CA PRO A 308 -31.00 27.78 22.81
C PRO A 308 -31.86 28.65 21.89
N TRP A 309 -31.31 29.14 20.77
CA TRP A 309 -32.04 29.82 19.70
C TRP A 309 -32.11 29.00 18.40
N MET A 310 -31.35 27.90 18.32
CA MET A 310 -31.45 26.91 17.24
C MET A 310 -32.69 26.03 17.49
N ILE A 311 -32.83 25.51 18.72
CA ILE A 311 -33.97 24.69 19.17
C ILE A 311 -35.33 25.34 18.85
N GLY A 312 -36.03 24.83 17.84
CA GLY A 312 -37.38 25.26 17.44
C GLY A 312 -37.42 26.61 16.71
N ASN A 313 -36.56 26.80 15.69
CA ASN A 313 -36.40 28.05 14.95
C ASN A 313 -37.14 28.12 13.59
N GLY A 314 -37.63 26.99 13.09
CA GLY A 314 -38.26 26.79 11.78
C GLY A 314 -37.45 25.93 10.80
N PHE A 315 -36.30 25.38 11.21
CA PHE A 315 -35.38 24.56 10.42
C PHE A 315 -34.95 23.33 11.25
N CYS A 316 -34.47 22.28 10.59
CA CYS A 316 -33.87 21.14 11.28
C CYS A 316 -32.35 21.37 11.40
N ASP A 317 -31.90 21.99 12.49
CA ASP A 317 -30.47 22.16 12.76
C ASP A 317 -29.87 20.81 13.18
N SER A 318 -28.87 20.32 12.42
CA SER A 318 -28.26 19.00 12.64
C SER A 318 -27.70 18.82 14.07
N GLN A 319 -27.17 19.90 14.66
CA GLN A 319 -26.69 19.95 16.04
C GLN A 319 -27.80 19.79 17.08
N CYS A 320 -29.04 20.14 16.75
CA CYS A 320 -30.23 19.95 17.59
C CYS A 320 -31.01 18.66 17.25
N ASN A 321 -30.60 17.89 16.23
CA ASN A 321 -31.25 16.65 15.78
C ASN A 321 -30.90 15.43 16.68
N VAL A 322 -31.12 15.58 17.98
CA VAL A 322 -30.87 14.60 19.03
C VAL A 322 -32.05 14.46 20.00
N PRO A 323 -32.25 13.28 20.64
CA PRO A 323 -33.41 13.05 21.50
C PRO A 323 -33.52 14.02 22.70
N ILE A 324 -32.39 14.51 23.22
CA ILE A 324 -32.36 15.44 24.37
C ILE A 324 -32.88 16.85 24.02
N HIS A 325 -32.80 17.24 22.75
CA HIS A 325 -33.40 18.46 22.20
C HIS A 325 -34.76 18.19 21.52
N ASN A 326 -35.32 16.99 21.70
CA ASN A 326 -36.58 16.52 21.13
C ASN A 326 -36.60 16.66 19.59
N TYR A 327 -35.50 16.27 18.92
CA TYR A 327 -35.36 16.34 17.45
C TYR A 327 -35.69 17.74 16.92
N ASP A 328 -34.91 18.71 17.39
CA ASP A 328 -35.12 20.14 17.18
C ASP A 328 -36.55 20.62 17.55
N ASN A 329 -36.99 20.28 18.77
CA ASN A 329 -38.35 20.57 19.26
C ASN A 329 -39.49 20.04 18.33
N GLY A 330 -39.20 19.03 17.51
CA GLY A 330 -40.10 18.43 16.53
C GLY A 330 -39.92 18.91 15.09
N GLU A 331 -38.96 19.81 14.81
CA GLU A 331 -38.75 20.36 13.46
C GLU A 331 -37.94 19.41 12.56
N CYS A 332 -37.23 18.45 13.14
CA CYS A 332 -36.71 17.26 12.45
C CYS A 332 -37.68 16.06 12.45
N GLU A 333 -38.89 16.16 13.04
CA GLU A 333 -39.84 15.04 13.23
C GLU A 333 -40.59 14.69 11.91
N GLY A 334 -39.82 14.19 10.95
CA GLY A 334 -40.27 13.82 9.60
C GLY A 334 -39.11 13.54 8.63
N LEU A 335 -37.92 14.07 8.92
CA LEU A 335 -36.67 13.87 8.16
C LEU A 335 -35.74 12.93 8.93
N VAL A 336 -36.15 11.67 9.06
CA VAL A 336 -35.46 10.67 9.89
C VAL A 336 -35.06 9.47 9.03
N CYS A 337 -33.75 9.25 8.88
CA CYS A 337 -33.16 7.99 8.39
C CYS A 337 -33.89 6.81 9.01
N LYS A 338 -34.43 5.94 8.14
CA LYS A 338 -35.18 4.74 8.54
C LYS A 338 -34.26 3.54 8.81
N CYS A 339 -33.00 3.69 8.43
CA CYS A 339 -31.84 2.86 8.68
C CYS A 339 -31.47 2.72 10.19
N ASP A 340 -30.69 1.70 10.53
CA ASP A 340 -30.00 1.67 11.84
C ASP A 340 -28.85 2.69 11.80
N ARG A 341 -28.76 3.52 12.84
CA ARG A 341 -27.79 4.64 12.94
C ARG A 341 -26.33 4.18 13.08
N LYS A 342 -26.08 2.87 13.06
CA LYS A 342 -24.75 2.23 13.03
C LYS A 342 -24.21 1.95 11.63
N LEU A 343 -25.09 2.00 10.63
CA LEU A 343 -24.73 1.73 9.24
C LEU A 343 -24.18 3.03 8.62
N LEU A 344 -24.83 4.17 8.87
CA LEU A 344 -24.35 5.50 8.46
C LEU A 344 -22.87 5.75 8.82
N GLY A 345 -21.99 5.85 7.82
CA GLY A 345 -20.57 6.16 8.03
C GLY A 345 -19.77 5.03 8.69
N ASN A 346 -20.10 3.77 8.39
CA ASN A 346 -19.35 2.59 8.81
C ASN A 346 -18.21 2.20 7.85
N GLY A 347 -18.21 2.73 6.63
CA GLY A 347 -17.26 2.41 5.55
C GLY A 347 -17.72 1.29 4.62
N GLN A 348 -19.02 0.95 4.60
CA GLN A 348 -19.63 0.00 3.66
C GLN A 348 -21.00 0.53 3.23
N CYS A 349 -21.28 0.57 1.93
CA CYS A 349 -22.56 1.06 1.41
C CYS A 349 -23.73 0.12 1.77
N ASP A 350 -24.46 0.43 2.85
CA ASP A 350 -25.66 -0.28 3.27
C ASP A 350 -26.90 0.18 2.47
N GLN A 351 -27.50 -0.77 1.76
CA GLN A 351 -28.60 -0.49 0.83
C GLN A 351 -29.88 0.03 1.51
N ASP A 352 -30.10 -0.29 2.79
CA ASP A 352 -31.19 0.25 3.62
C ASP A 352 -30.99 1.73 4.01
N CYS A 353 -29.80 2.28 3.75
CA CYS A 353 -29.39 3.65 4.07
C CYS A 353 -29.22 4.56 2.83
N LEU A 354 -29.33 4.00 1.62
CA LEU A 354 -29.11 4.70 0.35
C LEU A 354 -30.26 5.67 0.01
N THR A 355 -30.38 6.77 0.76
CA THR A 355 -31.28 7.89 0.44
C THR A 355 -30.67 9.24 0.82
N ALA A 356 -31.13 10.32 0.18
CA ALA A 356 -30.76 11.69 0.55
C ALA A 356 -31.17 12.07 1.99
N GLU A 357 -32.25 11.49 2.55
CA GLU A 357 -32.64 11.66 3.98
C GLU A 357 -31.57 11.14 4.96
N CYS A 358 -30.69 10.27 4.46
CA CYS A 358 -29.65 9.56 5.20
C CYS A 358 -28.23 10.05 4.84
N GLY A 359 -28.12 11.04 3.94
CA GLY A 359 -26.84 11.49 3.38
C GLY A 359 -26.11 10.42 2.57
N TRP A 360 -26.84 9.53 1.89
CA TRP A 360 -26.32 8.38 1.14
C TRP A 360 -25.42 7.49 2.01
N ASP A 361 -26.02 6.95 3.07
CA ASP A 361 -25.34 6.17 4.12
C ASP A 361 -24.22 6.92 4.84
N GLY A 362 -24.44 8.20 5.15
CA GLY A 362 -23.39 9.09 5.68
C GLY A 362 -22.27 9.43 4.67
N GLY A 363 -22.29 8.82 3.49
CA GLY A 363 -21.34 8.98 2.40
C GLY A 363 -20.71 7.67 1.92
N ASP A 364 -20.90 6.55 2.62
CA ASP A 364 -20.23 5.27 2.32
C ASP A 364 -20.57 4.67 0.94
N CYS A 365 -21.62 5.17 0.31
CA CYS A 365 -22.05 4.80 -1.04
C CYS A 365 -21.41 5.64 -2.16
N CYS A 366 -20.62 6.66 -1.85
CA CYS A 366 -19.87 7.42 -2.85
C CYS A 366 -18.55 6.72 -3.16
N ASP A 367 -18.46 6.10 -4.35
CA ASP A 367 -17.24 5.45 -4.84
C ASP A 367 -16.24 6.50 -5.36
N TYR A 368 -14.94 6.31 -5.09
CA TYR A 368 -13.87 7.18 -5.59
C TYR A 368 -13.76 7.22 -7.12
N SER A 369 -14.38 6.27 -7.83
CA SER A 369 -14.48 6.28 -9.29
C SER A 369 -15.48 7.30 -9.85
N LEU A 370 -16.40 7.82 -9.03
CA LEU A 370 -17.37 8.84 -9.41
C LEU A 370 -16.84 10.26 -9.16
N LEU A 371 -16.03 10.43 -8.10
CA LEU A 371 -15.52 11.71 -7.60
C LEU A 371 -14.62 12.48 -8.60
N GLY A 372 -15.22 13.29 -9.45
CA GLY A 372 -14.52 14.14 -10.41
C GLY A 372 -14.42 13.55 -11.82
N ASP A 373 -15.40 12.73 -12.24
CA ASP A 373 -15.42 12.09 -13.57
C ASP A 373 -15.94 13.02 -14.69
N GLY A 374 -16.51 14.19 -14.34
CA GLY A 374 -17.13 15.16 -15.24
C GLY A 374 -18.67 15.13 -15.27
N HIS A 375 -19.30 14.20 -14.55
CA HIS A 375 -20.74 14.15 -14.30
C HIS A 375 -21.07 14.68 -12.89
N CYS A 376 -22.36 14.80 -12.55
CA CYS A 376 -22.79 15.23 -11.21
C CYS A 376 -23.55 14.08 -10.55
N ASP A 377 -22.81 13.18 -9.93
CA ASP A 377 -23.34 11.99 -9.30
C ASP A 377 -24.03 12.33 -7.99
N MET A 378 -25.35 12.21 -8.01
CA MET A 378 -26.22 12.60 -6.89
C MET A 378 -25.94 11.82 -5.60
N ILE A 379 -25.27 10.66 -5.68
CA ILE A 379 -24.80 9.86 -4.53
C ILE A 379 -23.58 10.52 -3.86
N CYS A 380 -22.68 11.14 -4.63
CA CYS A 380 -21.52 11.90 -4.16
C CYS A 380 -21.84 13.39 -3.91
N TYR A 381 -23.10 13.82 -4.10
CA TYR A 381 -23.59 15.18 -3.82
C TYR A 381 -23.73 15.47 -2.31
N ALA A 382 -22.60 15.51 -1.60
CA ALA A 382 -22.52 15.86 -0.18
C ALA A 382 -21.31 16.77 0.14
N PRO A 383 -21.36 17.58 1.21
CA PRO A 383 -20.29 18.53 1.54
C PRO A 383 -18.92 17.89 1.81
N GLN A 384 -18.89 16.68 2.39
CA GLN A 384 -17.65 15.94 2.66
C GLN A 384 -16.93 15.46 1.38
N PHE A 385 -17.63 15.48 0.25
CA PHE A 385 -17.13 15.12 -1.07
C PHE A 385 -16.95 16.33 -2.00
N ASN A 386 -16.93 17.55 -1.45
CA ASN A 386 -16.83 18.81 -2.21
C ASN A 386 -17.98 19.03 -3.24
N TRP A 387 -19.13 18.39 -3.05
CA TRP A 387 -20.19 18.27 -4.06
C TRP A 387 -19.66 17.59 -5.33
N ASP A 388 -19.38 16.30 -5.19
CA ASP A 388 -18.85 15.44 -6.23
C ASP A 388 -17.56 15.99 -6.89
N ASN A 389 -16.54 16.20 -6.05
CA ASN A 389 -15.23 16.79 -6.40
C ASN A 389 -15.31 18.08 -7.25
N PHE A 390 -16.38 18.85 -7.04
CA PHE A 390 -16.75 20.09 -7.72
C PHE A 390 -17.42 19.97 -9.11
N ASP A 391 -17.73 18.79 -9.64
CA ASP A 391 -18.47 18.70 -10.92
C ASP A 391 -19.93 19.16 -10.76
N CYS A 392 -20.55 18.91 -9.59
CA CYS A 392 -21.81 19.55 -9.20
C CYS A 392 -21.68 21.06 -8.87
N ASN A 393 -20.49 21.66 -8.91
CA ASN A 393 -20.26 23.07 -8.56
C ASN A 393 -20.57 24.05 -9.73
N GLY A 394 -21.29 23.58 -10.75
CA GLY A 394 -21.97 24.39 -11.76
C GLY A 394 -23.42 24.77 -11.40
N VAL A 395 -23.96 24.34 -10.25
CA VAL A 395 -25.37 24.59 -9.86
C VAL A 395 -25.59 26.05 -9.43
N ASN A 396 -25.79 26.91 -10.44
CA ASN A 396 -26.25 28.27 -10.24
C ASN A 396 -27.69 28.26 -9.70
N ASN A 397 -27.92 28.89 -8.55
CA ASN A 397 -29.24 29.01 -7.89
C ASN A 397 -30.26 29.88 -8.68
N SER A 398 -30.07 30.03 -9.99
CA SER A 398 -31.00 30.58 -10.98
C SER A 398 -31.93 29.53 -11.60
N CYS A 399 -31.49 28.25 -11.67
CA CYS A 399 -32.34 27.14 -12.09
C CYS A 399 -33.63 27.14 -11.26
N LYS A 400 -34.77 27.07 -11.96
CA LYS A 400 -36.10 26.88 -11.37
C LYS A 400 -36.65 25.49 -11.67
N CYS A 401 -35.84 24.67 -12.34
CA CYS A 401 -35.97 23.24 -12.45
C CYS A 401 -35.90 22.56 -11.08
N ASP A 402 -36.43 21.33 -11.01
CA ASP A 402 -36.01 20.39 -9.98
C ASP A 402 -34.59 19.91 -10.31
N LEU A 403 -33.66 19.88 -9.35
CA LEU A 403 -32.29 19.47 -9.62
C LEU A 403 -32.18 17.96 -9.91
N THR A 404 -33.15 17.15 -9.45
CA THR A 404 -33.25 15.72 -9.80
C THR A 404 -33.64 15.49 -11.27
N LYS A 405 -34.04 16.55 -11.97
CA LYS A 405 -34.43 16.52 -13.38
C LYS A 405 -33.36 17.03 -14.35
N ARG A 406 -32.19 17.44 -13.85
CA ARG A 406 -31.19 18.14 -14.67
C ARG A 406 -30.10 17.18 -15.13
N GLY A 407 -30.08 16.80 -16.41
CA GLY A 407 -29.13 15.82 -16.92
C GLY A 407 -29.45 14.37 -16.53
N ASN A 408 -30.74 14.04 -16.39
CA ASN A 408 -31.24 12.71 -16.01
C ASN A 408 -31.42 11.74 -17.21
N PHE A 409 -30.96 12.11 -18.41
CA PHE A 409 -31.17 11.44 -19.71
C PHE A 409 -32.60 11.49 -20.25
N VAL A 410 -33.46 12.37 -19.74
CA VAL A 410 -34.84 12.60 -20.19
C VAL A 410 -35.06 14.10 -20.40
N CYS A 411 -35.58 14.49 -21.57
CA CYS A 411 -35.85 15.91 -21.86
C CYS A 411 -36.92 16.49 -20.92
N ASP A 412 -36.48 17.23 -19.89
CA ASP A 412 -37.34 18.00 -19.02
C ASP A 412 -37.41 19.44 -19.52
N GLU A 413 -38.49 19.80 -20.20
CA GLU A 413 -38.72 21.13 -20.81
C GLU A 413 -38.69 22.31 -19.79
N GLU A 414 -38.71 22.03 -18.49
CA GLU A 414 -38.50 23.01 -17.41
C GLU A 414 -37.01 23.19 -17.03
N CYS A 415 -36.17 22.22 -17.35
CA CYS A 415 -34.70 22.27 -17.33
C CYS A 415 -34.10 22.82 -18.64
N ASN A 416 -34.83 22.73 -19.77
CA ASN A 416 -34.34 23.12 -21.10
C ASN A 416 -34.25 24.65 -21.33
N ASN A 417 -33.34 25.33 -20.63
CA ASN A 417 -33.10 26.78 -20.83
C ASN A 417 -31.71 27.24 -20.34
N GLU A 418 -31.32 28.44 -20.75
CA GLU A 418 -30.02 29.07 -20.42
C GLU A 418 -29.78 29.31 -18.92
N GLU A 419 -30.81 29.46 -18.07
CA GLU A 419 -30.60 29.58 -16.61
C GLU A 419 -30.26 28.24 -15.93
N CYS A 420 -30.29 27.15 -16.71
CA CYS A 420 -30.23 25.75 -16.31
C CYS A 420 -29.26 24.93 -17.20
N ASP A 421 -28.47 25.58 -18.05
CA ASP A 421 -27.62 25.00 -19.11
C ASP A 421 -28.32 23.90 -19.93
N TYR A 422 -29.51 24.22 -20.47
CA TYR A 422 -30.27 23.39 -21.44
C TYR A 422 -30.37 21.91 -21.08
N ASP A 423 -30.69 21.63 -19.81
CA ASP A 423 -30.84 20.27 -19.29
C ASP A 423 -29.60 19.38 -19.45
N LEU A 424 -28.40 19.99 -19.43
CA LEU A 424 -27.11 19.35 -19.74
C LEU A 424 -27.13 18.56 -21.06
N GLY A 425 -28.01 18.98 -21.99
CA GLY A 425 -28.21 18.42 -23.31
C GLY A 425 -29.43 17.50 -23.48
N ASP A 426 -30.17 17.13 -22.44
CA ASP A 426 -31.20 16.07 -22.53
C ASP A 426 -32.33 16.35 -23.52
N CYS A 427 -32.61 17.61 -23.84
CA CYS A 427 -33.61 17.98 -24.86
C CYS A 427 -33.10 18.03 -26.31
N CYS A 428 -31.82 17.74 -26.54
CA CYS A 428 -31.24 17.66 -27.89
C CYS A 428 -31.84 16.50 -28.70
N ASP A 429 -32.82 16.81 -29.54
CA ASP A 429 -33.47 15.80 -30.39
C ASP A 429 -32.67 15.50 -31.68
N ALA A 430 -32.86 14.30 -32.22
CA ALA A 430 -32.13 13.81 -33.40
C ALA A 430 -32.49 14.49 -34.74
N ALA A 431 -33.35 15.52 -34.75
CA ALA A 431 -33.57 16.42 -35.88
C ALA A 431 -32.86 17.78 -35.72
N LYS A 432 -32.30 18.08 -34.54
CA LYS A 432 -31.38 19.20 -34.30
C LYS A 432 -29.95 18.80 -34.68
N LEU A 433 -29.46 17.65 -34.18
CA LEU A 433 -28.13 17.11 -34.51
C LEU A 433 -27.79 17.13 -36.01
N ALA A 434 -26.71 17.83 -36.37
CA ALA A 434 -26.20 17.97 -37.75
C ALA A 434 -27.18 18.56 -38.79
N ASN A 435 -28.08 19.47 -38.38
CA ASN A 435 -29.05 20.09 -39.29
C ASN A 435 -28.48 21.23 -40.17
N GLY A 436 -27.30 21.74 -39.84
CA GLY A 436 -26.61 22.87 -40.47
C GLY A 436 -26.72 24.21 -39.71
N ILE A 437 -27.15 24.17 -38.45
CA ILE A 437 -27.37 25.31 -37.54
C ILE A 437 -26.90 24.88 -36.16
N CYS A 438 -26.21 25.74 -35.40
CA CYS A 438 -25.85 25.46 -34.01
C CYS A 438 -27.06 25.64 -33.06
N ASP A 439 -27.70 24.54 -32.70
CA ASP A 439 -28.73 24.49 -31.66
C ASP A 439 -28.08 24.39 -30.28
N GLN A 440 -28.24 25.43 -29.44
CA GLN A 440 -27.51 25.58 -28.17
C GLN A 440 -27.75 24.45 -27.16
N GLU A 441 -28.95 23.86 -27.17
CA GLU A 441 -29.31 22.68 -26.38
C GLU A 441 -28.59 21.40 -26.84
N CYS A 442 -28.03 21.36 -28.05
CA CYS A 442 -27.17 20.28 -28.54
C CYS A 442 -25.66 20.56 -28.37
N ASN A 443 -25.28 21.73 -27.84
CA ASN A 443 -23.89 22.21 -27.76
C ASN A 443 -23.07 21.59 -26.60
N PHE A 444 -23.21 20.28 -26.37
CA PHE A 444 -22.56 19.53 -25.29
C PHE A 444 -21.64 18.44 -25.84
N MET A 445 -20.63 18.04 -25.07
CA MET A 445 -19.60 17.08 -25.49
C MET A 445 -20.19 15.71 -25.87
N ARG A 446 -21.15 15.22 -25.09
CA ARG A 446 -21.98 14.00 -25.35
C ARG A 446 -22.70 14.00 -26.70
N HIS A 447 -22.92 15.17 -27.29
CA HIS A 447 -23.57 15.37 -28.59
C HIS A 447 -22.58 15.87 -29.65
N SER A 448 -21.27 15.79 -29.36
CA SER A 448 -20.18 16.26 -30.22
C SER A 448 -20.37 17.71 -30.70
N TYR A 449 -20.82 18.58 -29.78
CA TYR A 449 -21.11 20.00 -30.04
C TYR A 449 -22.03 20.19 -31.26
N ASP A 450 -23.25 19.67 -31.12
CA ASP A 450 -24.27 19.59 -32.17
C ASP A 450 -23.80 18.85 -33.42
N ASN A 451 -23.13 17.71 -33.21
CA ASN A 451 -22.49 16.90 -34.24
C ASN A 451 -21.64 17.74 -35.22
N ASN A 452 -20.84 18.64 -34.64
CA ASN A 452 -19.95 19.62 -35.26
C ASN A 452 -20.59 20.89 -35.87
N ASP A 453 -21.91 21.09 -35.82
CA ASP A 453 -22.51 22.34 -36.33
C ASP A 453 -22.18 23.55 -35.43
N CYS A 454 -22.12 23.39 -34.10
CA CYS A 454 -21.65 24.46 -33.21
C CYS A 454 -20.15 24.70 -33.33
N LEU A 455 -19.34 23.64 -33.49
CA LEU A 455 -17.91 23.78 -33.81
C LEU A 455 -17.71 24.58 -35.11
N LYS A 456 -18.61 24.50 -36.08
CA LYS A 456 -18.50 25.26 -37.34
C LYS A 456 -18.69 26.77 -37.22
N GLU A 457 -19.47 27.23 -36.24
CA GLU A 457 -19.68 28.66 -36.01
C GLU A 457 -18.64 29.25 -35.03
N MET A 458 -18.13 28.41 -34.12
CA MET A 458 -17.13 28.79 -33.10
C MET A 458 -15.67 28.61 -33.57
N CYS A 459 -15.34 27.50 -34.23
CA CYS A 459 -14.04 27.25 -34.85
C CYS A 459 -13.94 28.01 -36.18
N HIS A 460 -13.12 29.06 -36.23
CA HIS A 460 -12.81 29.78 -37.48
C HIS A 460 -11.70 29.07 -38.30
N CYS A 461 -11.83 27.75 -38.39
CA CYS A 461 -10.87 26.79 -38.94
C CYS A 461 -11.48 26.04 -40.14
N ASP A 462 -10.75 25.04 -40.68
CA ASP A 462 -11.35 24.02 -41.54
C ASP A 462 -11.60 22.75 -40.72
N LEU A 463 -12.83 22.25 -40.67
CA LEU A 463 -13.21 21.13 -39.79
C LEU A 463 -12.58 19.80 -40.20
N GLU A 464 -12.03 19.69 -41.42
CA GLU A 464 -11.25 18.52 -41.86
C GLU A 464 -9.87 18.40 -41.17
N LYS A 465 -9.49 19.37 -40.31
CA LYS A 465 -8.22 19.42 -39.57
C LYS A 465 -8.30 19.00 -38.09
N LEU A 466 -9.46 19.17 -37.45
CA LEU A 466 -9.61 18.90 -36.01
C LEU A 466 -9.45 17.40 -35.73
N GLY A 467 -8.33 16.98 -35.15
CA GLY A 467 -8.03 15.55 -34.93
C GLY A 467 -7.55 14.82 -36.20
N ASP A 468 -6.88 15.50 -37.12
CA ASP A 468 -6.13 14.94 -38.28
C ASP A 468 -4.84 14.19 -37.85
N GLY A 469 -4.38 14.40 -36.62
CA GLY A 469 -3.08 13.96 -36.11
C GLY A 469 -1.95 14.95 -36.42
N ARG A 470 -2.26 16.23 -36.64
CA ARG A 470 -1.27 17.29 -36.90
C ARG A 470 -1.73 18.66 -36.43
N CYS A 471 -0.95 19.26 -35.53
CA CYS A 471 -1.14 20.64 -35.09
C CYS A 471 -1.28 21.66 -36.23
N ASP A 472 -2.50 22.14 -36.44
CA ASP A 472 -2.88 23.15 -37.41
C ASP A 472 -3.21 24.46 -36.68
N LEU A 473 -2.33 25.47 -36.84
CA LEU A 473 -2.31 26.67 -35.99
C LEU A 473 -3.53 27.60 -36.15
N ASP A 474 -4.37 27.40 -37.16
CA ASP A 474 -5.69 28.05 -37.31
C ASP A 474 -6.82 27.33 -36.55
N CYS A 475 -6.63 26.06 -36.20
CA CYS A 475 -7.47 25.32 -35.26
C CYS A 475 -7.08 25.56 -33.80
N TYR A 476 -5.79 25.75 -33.51
CA TYR A 476 -5.26 25.84 -32.15
C TYR A 476 -5.71 27.08 -31.36
N ASN A 477 -6.93 27.03 -30.80
CA ASN A 477 -7.44 27.99 -29.81
C ASN A 477 -8.61 27.38 -28.99
N PRO A 478 -9.05 28.04 -27.89
CA PRO A 478 -10.02 27.47 -26.95
C PRO A 478 -11.42 27.18 -27.55
N ALA A 479 -11.84 27.87 -28.61
CA ALA A 479 -13.15 27.65 -29.25
C ALA A 479 -13.20 26.35 -30.10
N CYS A 480 -12.08 25.63 -30.15
CA CYS A 480 -11.84 24.49 -31.04
C CYS A 480 -11.30 23.27 -30.27
N GLY A 481 -11.30 23.30 -28.93
CA GLY A 481 -10.66 22.29 -28.10
C GLY A 481 -9.14 22.18 -28.33
N PHE A 482 -8.47 23.28 -28.69
CA PHE A 482 -7.02 23.28 -29.00
C PHE A 482 -6.62 22.25 -30.07
N ASP A 483 -7.35 22.24 -31.19
CA ASP A 483 -7.16 21.29 -32.29
C ASP A 483 -7.43 19.82 -31.89
N LEU A 484 -8.37 19.62 -30.95
CA LEU A 484 -8.71 18.36 -30.29
C LEU A 484 -7.51 17.59 -29.68
N GLY A 485 -6.41 18.29 -29.41
CA GLY A 485 -5.19 17.69 -28.85
C GLY A 485 -4.10 17.33 -29.88
N ASP A 486 -4.29 17.59 -31.18
CA ASP A 486 -3.26 17.37 -32.21
C ASP A 486 -1.98 18.21 -32.00
N CYS A 487 -2.11 19.32 -31.27
CA CYS A 487 -0.99 20.14 -30.80
C CYS A 487 -0.36 19.67 -29.48
N CYS A 488 -0.85 18.57 -28.89
CA CYS A 488 -0.40 18.03 -27.60
C CYS A 488 0.34 16.68 -27.68
N GLU A 489 0.50 16.07 -28.86
CA GLU A 489 1.14 14.74 -28.95
C GLU A 489 2.65 14.73 -28.62
N SER A 490 3.08 13.62 -28.01
CA SER A 490 4.37 13.45 -27.32
C SER A 490 5.64 13.52 -28.18
N TRP A 491 5.53 13.59 -29.52
CA TRP A 491 6.66 13.58 -30.44
C TRP A 491 7.27 14.96 -30.76
N MET A 492 6.81 16.03 -30.08
CA MET A 492 7.46 17.35 -30.08
C MET A 492 8.30 17.67 -28.83
N LEU A 493 8.46 16.72 -27.89
CA LEU A 493 9.26 16.87 -26.66
C LEU A 493 10.79 16.90 -26.89
N SER A 494 11.26 17.78 -27.77
CA SER A 494 12.69 18.10 -27.94
C SER A 494 12.98 19.59 -28.24
N ASN A 495 11.99 20.48 -28.20
CA ASN A 495 12.16 21.93 -28.31
C ASN A 495 11.10 22.66 -27.47
N ASP A 496 11.46 23.12 -26.27
CA ASP A 496 10.52 23.69 -25.32
C ASP A 496 9.98 25.06 -25.74
N PHE A 497 8.81 25.07 -26.36
CA PHE A 497 7.83 26.14 -26.18
C PHE A 497 6.78 25.64 -25.19
N CYS A 498 6.61 26.35 -24.07
CA CYS A 498 5.53 26.05 -23.14
C CYS A 498 4.19 26.47 -23.75
N ASP A 499 3.22 25.57 -23.75
CA ASP A 499 1.82 25.95 -23.60
C ASP A 499 1.15 25.05 -22.55
N VAL A 500 0.30 25.64 -21.72
CA VAL A 500 -0.17 25.04 -20.46
C VAL A 500 -1.66 24.72 -20.59
N ALA A 501 -1.97 23.80 -21.52
CA ALA A 501 -3.33 23.44 -21.90
C ALA A 501 -3.58 21.92 -22.03
N CYS A 502 -2.54 21.08 -22.04
CA CYS A 502 -2.63 19.66 -22.42
C CYS A 502 -2.87 18.66 -21.25
N LEU A 503 -3.42 19.10 -20.11
CA LEU A 503 -3.82 18.21 -19.00
C LEU A 503 -5.15 18.64 -18.37
N TYR A 504 -6.00 17.64 -18.07
CA TYR A 504 -7.29 17.81 -17.39
C TYR A 504 -7.09 18.05 -15.88
N ASN A 505 -6.97 19.32 -15.47
CA ASN A 505 -7.53 19.80 -14.19
C ASN A 505 -7.52 21.35 -14.14
N PRO A 506 -8.65 22.04 -13.88
CA PRO A 506 -8.65 23.48 -13.63
C PRO A 506 -8.20 23.81 -12.20
N PHE A 507 -7.29 24.79 -12.06
CA PHE A 507 -6.76 25.38 -10.82
C PHE A 507 -5.62 24.64 -10.09
N ASP A 508 -4.40 24.82 -10.61
CA ASP A 508 -3.46 25.63 -9.82
C ASP A 508 -2.79 26.70 -10.69
N PHE A 509 -2.26 27.76 -10.08
CA PHE A 509 -2.07 29.07 -10.72
C PHE A 509 -0.63 29.42 -11.11
N LEU A 510 -0.43 29.82 -12.37
CA LEU A 510 0.61 30.81 -12.73
C LEU A 510 0.17 31.87 -13.77
N CYS A 511 -1.14 32.12 -13.90
CA CYS A 511 -1.63 33.26 -14.69
C CYS A 511 -1.33 34.62 -14.02
N VAL A 512 -0.99 35.62 -14.84
CA VAL A 512 -0.74 37.01 -14.41
C VAL A 512 -1.92 37.56 -13.61
N LYS A 513 -1.71 37.88 -12.33
CA LYS A 513 -2.72 38.50 -11.48
C LYS A 513 -3.04 39.91 -11.97
N LYS A 514 -4.31 40.13 -12.31
CA LYS A 514 -4.89 41.38 -12.82
C LYS A 514 -4.68 42.63 -11.94
N ASN A 515 -4.21 42.45 -10.70
CA ASN A 515 -3.89 43.52 -9.76
C ASN A 515 -2.39 43.89 -9.71
N GLU A 516 -1.53 43.11 -10.38
CA GLU A 516 -0.06 43.24 -10.31
C GLU A 516 0.56 43.70 -11.64
N CYS A 517 -0.10 43.42 -12.78
CA CYS A 517 0.24 44.03 -14.07
C CYS A 517 -0.67 45.25 -14.37
N PRO A 518 -0.12 46.47 -14.59
CA PRO A 518 -0.93 47.68 -14.73
C PRO A 518 -1.35 48.02 -16.18
N CYS A 519 -0.82 47.31 -17.19
CA CYS A 519 -1.24 47.47 -18.59
C CYS A 519 -2.48 46.61 -18.93
N GLU A 520 -3.11 46.87 -20.07
CA GLU A 520 -4.24 46.05 -20.54
C GLU A 520 -3.71 44.75 -21.18
N VAL A 521 -4.33 43.59 -20.88
CA VAL A 521 -3.87 42.26 -21.33
C VAL A 521 -3.58 42.17 -22.84
N ARG A 522 -4.32 42.93 -23.66
CA ARG A 522 -4.14 43.02 -25.13
C ARG A 522 -2.84 43.71 -25.60
N GLN A 523 -2.01 44.20 -24.68
CA GLN A 523 -0.73 44.86 -24.97
C GLN A 523 0.45 43.88 -24.83
N LEU A 524 0.31 42.85 -23.98
CA LEU A 524 1.31 41.81 -23.78
C LEU A 524 1.54 41.03 -25.08
N GLY A 525 2.72 41.15 -25.68
CA GLY A 525 3.07 40.44 -26.92
C GLY A 525 2.36 40.94 -28.18
N ASP A 526 1.87 42.19 -28.21
CA ASP A 526 1.08 42.75 -29.33
C ASP A 526 1.93 43.19 -30.57
N GLY A 527 3.23 42.94 -30.54
CA GLY A 527 4.24 43.32 -31.51
C GLY A 527 4.85 44.71 -31.29
N LYS A 528 4.62 45.36 -30.14
CA LYS A 528 5.10 46.71 -29.80
C LYS A 528 5.49 46.79 -28.33
N CYS A 529 6.64 47.41 -28.07
CA CYS A 529 7.11 47.75 -26.73
C CYS A 529 6.17 48.73 -25.98
N ASP A 530 5.22 48.19 -25.23
CA ASP A 530 4.31 48.94 -24.38
C ASP A 530 4.84 49.00 -22.94
N LYS A 531 5.48 50.13 -22.63
CA LYS A 531 6.30 50.34 -21.43
C LYS A 531 5.59 50.19 -20.08
N GLU A 532 4.27 50.07 -20.08
CA GLU A 532 3.46 49.83 -18.89
C GLU A 532 3.40 48.33 -18.56
N CYS A 533 3.72 47.45 -19.52
CA CYS A 533 3.91 46.00 -19.36
C CYS A 533 5.36 45.59 -19.02
N LEU A 534 6.32 46.51 -18.88
CA LEU A 534 7.74 46.23 -18.61
C LEU A 534 8.05 45.81 -17.15
N LEU A 535 7.09 45.25 -16.43
CA LEU A 535 7.26 44.80 -15.04
C LEU A 535 7.42 43.27 -14.97
N PRO A 536 8.09 42.73 -13.93
CA PRO A 536 8.21 41.27 -13.74
C PRO A 536 6.85 40.57 -13.68
N GLY A 537 5.86 41.17 -12.97
CA GLY A 537 4.48 40.68 -12.91
C GLY A 537 3.68 40.80 -14.21
N CYS A 538 4.30 41.29 -15.29
CA CYS A 538 3.76 41.34 -16.65
C CYS A 538 4.62 40.50 -17.64
N ALA A 539 5.56 39.67 -17.15
CA ALA A 539 6.52 38.93 -17.97
C ALA A 539 7.29 39.81 -18.98
N PHE A 540 7.60 41.05 -18.61
CA PHE A 540 8.36 42.02 -19.42
C PHE A 540 7.83 42.19 -20.85
N ASP A 541 6.52 42.38 -21.00
CA ASP A 541 5.86 42.64 -22.29
C ASP A 541 6.05 41.50 -23.32
N LEU A 542 6.25 40.27 -22.82
CA LEU A 542 6.56 39.06 -23.60
C LEU A 542 7.74 39.23 -24.59
N GLY A 543 8.66 40.17 -24.30
CA GLY A 543 9.86 40.42 -25.08
C GLY A 543 9.73 41.44 -26.23
N ASP A 544 8.58 42.08 -26.42
CA ASP A 544 8.39 43.06 -27.52
C ASP A 544 9.23 44.34 -27.39
N CYS A 545 9.81 44.59 -26.22
CA CYS A 545 10.77 45.67 -25.99
C CYS A 545 12.21 45.38 -26.45
N CYS A 546 12.53 44.19 -26.95
CA CYS A 546 13.88 43.84 -27.41
C CYS A 546 14.13 44.26 -28.88
N ASP A 547 15.12 45.13 -29.18
CA ASP A 547 15.44 45.46 -30.59
C ASP A 547 16.18 44.29 -31.27
N ARG A 548 15.41 43.52 -32.06
CA ARG A 548 15.87 42.39 -32.89
C ARG A 548 17.05 42.72 -33.85
N LYS A 549 17.45 43.99 -33.99
CA LYS A 549 18.64 44.39 -34.77
C LYS A 549 19.98 44.20 -34.06
N LEU A 550 20.01 44.13 -32.73
CA LEU A 550 21.28 43.94 -31.99
C LEU A 550 21.68 42.46 -31.87
N LEU A 551 20.69 41.56 -31.82
CA LEU A 551 20.87 40.09 -31.80
C LEU A 551 21.58 39.50 -33.04
N ASN A 552 21.78 40.26 -34.10
CA ASN A 552 22.42 39.80 -35.35
C ASN A 552 23.91 40.21 -35.49
N ASN A 553 24.55 40.67 -34.40
CA ASN A 553 25.81 41.40 -34.52
C ASN A 553 26.73 41.32 -33.27
N ASP A 554 26.62 40.24 -32.49
CA ASP A 554 27.49 39.86 -31.36
C ASP A 554 27.76 40.96 -30.32
N GLN A 555 26.73 41.75 -29.98
CA GLN A 555 26.80 42.79 -28.94
C GLN A 555 25.53 42.79 -28.09
N CYS A 556 25.68 42.50 -26.79
CA CYS A 556 24.57 42.53 -25.83
C CYS A 556 24.07 43.95 -25.57
N ASP A 557 22.74 44.12 -25.54
CA ASP A 557 22.10 45.32 -24.99
C ASP A 557 21.96 45.18 -23.47
N TYR A 558 22.11 46.29 -22.74
CA TYR A 558 21.98 46.33 -21.27
C TYR A 558 20.56 46.71 -20.80
N GLU A 559 19.66 47.14 -21.70
CA GLU A 559 18.27 47.48 -21.31
C GLU A 559 17.34 46.25 -21.23
N CYS A 560 17.82 45.03 -21.52
CA CYS A 560 17.06 43.78 -21.39
C CYS A 560 17.71 42.83 -20.35
N TYR A 561 17.09 42.69 -19.18
CA TYR A 561 17.51 41.72 -18.15
C TYR A 561 16.30 41.11 -17.44
N ALA A 562 16.14 39.79 -17.60
CA ALA A 562 15.37 38.93 -16.71
C ALA A 562 16.30 37.81 -16.20
N PRO A 563 16.17 37.37 -14.94
CA PRO A 563 16.93 36.22 -14.44
C PRO A 563 16.33 34.92 -15.00
N GLN A 564 17.18 34.06 -15.58
CA GLN A 564 16.86 32.72 -16.10
C GLN A 564 15.81 32.68 -17.23
N PHE A 565 16.26 32.48 -18.47
CA PHE A 565 16.17 31.19 -19.17
C PHE A 565 17.11 31.21 -20.40
N ASN A 566 17.26 30.08 -21.11
CA ASN A 566 18.43 29.81 -21.95
C ASN A 566 18.06 29.59 -23.43
N TRP A 567 18.70 30.30 -24.36
CA TRP A 567 18.68 30.03 -25.81
C TRP A 567 20.10 30.14 -26.38
N ASP A 568 20.51 29.16 -27.19
CA ASP A 568 21.71 29.13 -28.04
C ASP A 568 23.01 29.80 -27.53
N GLY A 569 23.66 29.15 -26.55
CA GLY A 569 25.13 29.00 -26.55
C GLY A 569 26.01 30.26 -26.39
N LEU A 570 25.45 31.42 -26.06
CA LEU A 570 26.18 32.68 -25.87
C LEU A 570 25.82 33.39 -24.54
N LYS A 571 26.07 32.70 -23.42
CA LYS A 571 25.99 33.29 -22.07
C LYS A 571 27.16 34.27 -21.84
N CYS A 572 26.92 35.57 -22.04
CA CYS A 572 27.83 36.63 -21.58
C CYS A 572 27.76 36.81 -20.06
N LEU A 573 28.29 35.85 -19.30
CA LEU A 573 28.45 35.97 -17.85
C LEU A 573 29.47 37.07 -17.51
N PRO A 574 29.21 37.93 -16.50
CA PRO A 574 30.20 38.90 -16.05
C PRO A 574 31.31 38.18 -15.27
N ALA A 575 32.48 38.01 -15.89
CA ALA A 575 33.70 37.72 -15.14
C ALA A 575 33.85 38.77 -14.02
N LYS A 576 34.21 38.31 -12.81
CA LYS A 576 34.46 39.14 -11.62
C LYS A 576 35.33 40.36 -12.02
N GLU A 577 35.10 41.54 -11.44
CA GLU A 577 35.82 42.78 -11.81
C GLU A 577 37.36 42.66 -11.70
N GLU A 578 37.84 41.61 -11.02
CA GLU A 578 39.24 41.35 -10.73
C GLU A 578 39.96 40.42 -11.73
N CYS A 579 39.30 39.87 -12.77
CA CYS A 579 40.00 39.18 -13.87
C CYS A 579 41.06 40.12 -14.45
N LYS A 580 42.31 39.64 -14.46
CA LYS A 580 43.47 40.32 -15.06
C LYS A 580 43.68 39.90 -16.53
N CYS A 581 42.77 39.06 -17.02
CA CYS A 581 42.69 38.51 -18.35
C CYS A 581 42.23 39.55 -19.40
N ASP A 582 42.64 39.39 -20.66
CA ASP A 582 42.07 40.18 -21.76
C ASP A 582 40.64 39.67 -22.01
N LYS A 583 39.63 40.52 -21.84
CA LYS A 583 38.22 40.10 -21.97
C LYS A 583 37.82 39.65 -23.38
N ASN A 584 38.67 39.87 -24.39
CA ASN A 584 38.51 39.31 -25.74
C ASN A 584 39.06 37.86 -25.87
N LYS A 585 39.57 37.28 -24.78
CA LYS A 585 40.11 35.91 -24.73
C LYS A 585 39.18 34.89 -24.07
N LEU A 586 38.34 35.32 -23.14
CA LEU A 586 37.36 34.47 -22.45
C LEU A 586 36.32 33.90 -23.43
N GLY A 587 36.12 32.58 -23.44
CA GLY A 587 35.04 31.93 -24.20
C GLY A 587 35.09 32.16 -25.71
N ASN A 588 36.30 32.31 -26.28
CA ASN A 588 36.51 32.52 -27.72
C ASN A 588 36.75 31.23 -28.52
N LYS A 589 36.61 30.07 -27.88
CA LYS A 589 36.86 28.71 -28.41
C LYS A 589 38.33 28.47 -28.77
N SER A 590 39.26 28.99 -27.98
CA SER A 590 40.70 28.78 -28.17
C SER A 590 41.51 28.99 -26.88
N CYS A 591 41.65 27.93 -26.07
CA CYS A 591 42.37 27.86 -24.80
C CYS A 591 43.47 28.92 -24.56
N ASN A 592 43.17 29.90 -23.71
CA ASN A 592 44.04 30.97 -23.29
C ASN A 592 44.51 30.75 -21.85
N TRP A 593 45.66 30.09 -21.67
CA TRP A 593 46.25 29.76 -20.35
C TRP A 593 46.37 30.92 -19.32
N GLU A 594 46.34 32.18 -19.75
CA GLU A 594 46.30 33.36 -18.86
C GLU A 594 44.91 33.66 -18.26
N CYS A 595 43.88 32.97 -18.73
CA CYS A 595 42.48 33.04 -18.31
C CYS A 595 42.02 31.80 -17.51
N VAL A 596 42.82 30.74 -17.42
CA VAL A 596 42.47 29.49 -16.74
C VAL A 596 42.69 29.64 -15.23
N ASN A 597 41.73 30.25 -14.53
CA ASN A 597 41.68 30.37 -13.07
C ASN A 597 40.29 30.82 -12.57
N GLU A 598 40.07 30.73 -11.26
CA GLU A 598 38.79 31.01 -10.57
C GLU A 598 38.36 32.51 -10.58
N GLU A 599 39.29 33.47 -10.71
CA GLU A 599 38.93 34.89 -10.92
C GLU A 599 38.31 35.11 -12.32
N CYS A 600 38.66 34.23 -13.26
CA CYS A 600 38.37 34.33 -14.69
C CYS A 600 37.35 33.29 -15.19
N GLY A 601 36.86 32.39 -14.34
CA GLY A 601 35.92 31.32 -14.72
C GLY A 601 36.54 30.23 -15.60
N PHE A 602 37.83 29.92 -15.41
CA PHE A 602 38.57 28.87 -16.14
C PHE A 602 38.46 28.98 -17.67
N ASP A 603 38.62 30.20 -18.20
CA ASP A 603 38.44 30.56 -19.63
C ASP A 603 37.06 30.18 -20.21
N PHE A 604 36.06 29.99 -19.35
CA PHE A 604 34.75 29.39 -19.63
C PHE A 604 34.81 27.99 -20.28
N GLY A 605 35.86 27.23 -19.97
CA GLY A 605 36.07 25.87 -20.49
C GLY A 605 36.64 25.80 -21.91
N ASP A 606 37.14 26.91 -22.48
CA ASP A 606 37.89 26.92 -23.74
C ASP A 606 39.15 26.03 -23.75
N CYS A 607 39.60 25.59 -22.57
CA CYS A 607 40.70 24.65 -22.35
C CYS A 607 40.24 23.23 -21.95
N CYS A 608 38.94 22.98 -21.82
CA CYS A 608 38.39 21.67 -21.54
C CYS A 608 38.27 20.88 -22.85
N GLU A 609 39.03 19.78 -23.00
CA GLU A 609 38.86 18.86 -24.13
C GLU A 609 37.94 17.70 -23.72
N GLY A 610 37.07 17.24 -24.62
CA GLY A 610 36.03 16.23 -24.32
C GLY A 610 36.51 14.79 -24.06
N TRP A 611 37.75 14.61 -23.60
CA TRP A 611 38.28 13.39 -22.99
C TRP A 611 38.60 13.58 -21.50
N MET A 612 38.47 14.81 -20.99
CA MET A 612 38.70 15.18 -19.59
C MET A 612 37.39 15.01 -18.78
N ILE A 613 36.25 15.41 -19.33
CA ILE A 613 34.93 15.27 -18.72
C ILE A 613 34.56 13.79 -18.47
N SER A 614 34.10 13.47 -17.26
CA SER A 614 33.66 12.12 -16.83
C SER A 614 34.70 11.02 -17.07
N ASN A 615 35.98 11.30 -16.77
CA ASN A 615 37.09 10.35 -16.91
C ASN A 615 37.44 9.59 -15.60
N GLY A 616 36.86 10.00 -14.47
CA GLY A 616 37.15 9.50 -13.13
C GLY A 616 38.26 10.29 -12.40
N ILE A 617 38.67 11.45 -12.91
CA ILE A 617 39.71 12.30 -12.33
C ILE A 617 39.28 13.76 -12.48
N CYS A 618 39.10 14.46 -11.36
CA CYS A 618 38.69 15.87 -11.33
C CYS A 618 39.72 16.80 -12.02
N ASP A 619 39.53 17.07 -13.32
CA ASP A 619 40.34 17.94 -14.15
C ASP A 619 39.91 19.40 -13.97
N LEU A 620 40.65 20.15 -13.15
CA LEU A 620 40.41 21.56 -12.80
C LEU A 620 40.32 22.54 -14.00
N MET A 621 40.55 22.10 -15.23
CA MET A 621 40.34 22.88 -16.46
C MET A 621 38.90 22.79 -17.00
N CYS A 622 38.16 21.75 -16.60
CA CYS A 622 36.76 21.50 -16.88
C CYS A 622 35.84 21.83 -15.67
N TYR A 623 36.41 22.30 -14.56
CA TYR A 623 35.70 22.74 -13.35
C TYR A 623 34.92 24.04 -13.56
N ALA A 624 33.85 23.95 -14.34
CA ALA A 624 32.86 24.99 -14.57
C ALA A 624 31.45 24.36 -14.64
N GLU A 625 30.47 25.11 -14.13
CA GLU A 625 29.03 24.75 -14.12
C GLU A 625 28.48 24.33 -15.50
N ALA A 626 29.08 24.82 -16.59
CA ALA A 626 28.71 24.46 -17.96
C ALA A 626 29.07 23.02 -18.37
N PHE A 627 29.88 22.32 -17.57
CA PHE A 627 30.31 20.93 -17.77
C PHE A 627 30.03 20.08 -16.51
N ASP A 628 29.06 20.49 -15.69
CA ASP A 628 28.59 19.78 -14.50
C ASP A 628 29.72 19.34 -13.54
N PHE A 629 30.66 20.27 -13.30
CA PHE A 629 31.87 20.06 -12.48
C PHE A 629 32.67 18.83 -12.93
N ASP A 630 33.10 18.87 -14.19
CA ASP A 630 33.84 17.81 -14.89
C ASP A 630 33.02 16.52 -15.09
N GLY A 631 31.71 16.68 -15.30
CA GLY A 631 30.78 15.58 -15.59
C GLY A 631 30.53 14.69 -14.39
N GLY A 632 30.48 15.28 -13.18
CA GLY A 632 30.27 14.60 -11.91
C GLY A 632 31.55 14.22 -11.14
N ASP A 633 32.73 14.27 -11.76
CA ASP A 633 33.99 13.81 -11.15
C ASP A 633 34.47 14.72 -9.99
N CYS A 634 34.00 15.97 -9.90
CA CYS A 634 34.41 16.93 -8.87
C CYS A 634 33.28 17.26 -7.85
N GLN A 635 33.00 16.37 -6.89
CA GLN A 635 32.06 16.69 -5.80
C GLN A 635 32.66 17.61 -4.73
N THR A 636 31.87 18.59 -4.25
CA THR A 636 32.34 19.66 -3.35
C THR A 636 32.30 19.29 -1.86
N ILE A 637 33.30 18.54 -1.39
CA ILE A 637 33.56 18.35 0.05
C ILE A 637 34.95 18.90 0.40
N HIS A 638 35.02 19.80 1.39
CA HIS A 638 36.26 20.51 1.73
C HIS A 638 37.02 19.75 2.84
N CYS A 639 37.92 18.84 2.44
CA CYS A 639 38.79 18.10 3.36
C CYS A 639 39.63 19.07 4.23
N PRO A 640 39.67 18.91 5.58
CA PRO A 640 40.31 19.88 6.48
C PRO A 640 41.83 19.70 6.67
N CYS A 641 42.52 18.93 5.82
CA CYS A 641 43.98 18.76 5.86
C CYS A 641 44.67 19.53 4.72
N ASP A 642 46.01 19.51 4.67
CA ASP A 642 46.79 20.14 3.59
C ASP A 642 46.74 19.25 2.35
N GLU A 643 46.30 19.77 1.20
CA GLU A 643 46.15 19.03 -0.07
C GLU A 643 47.45 18.33 -0.52
N SER A 644 48.63 18.78 -0.06
CA SER A 644 49.91 18.11 -0.35
C SER A 644 50.16 16.82 0.45
N LEU A 645 49.23 16.46 1.34
CA LEU A 645 49.24 15.20 2.09
C LEU A 645 48.34 14.11 1.47
N LEU A 646 47.25 14.48 0.78
CA LEU A 646 46.29 13.51 0.23
C LEU A 646 46.90 12.63 -0.86
N GLY A 647 46.79 11.30 -0.70
CA GLY A 647 47.16 10.32 -1.72
C GLY A 647 48.64 10.34 -2.11
N ASN A 648 49.54 10.62 -1.16
CA ASN A 648 50.96 10.79 -1.40
C ASN A 648 51.83 9.53 -1.23
N GLY A 649 51.24 8.41 -0.80
CA GLY A 649 51.90 7.12 -0.55
C GLY A 649 52.38 6.90 0.90
N GLU A 650 52.12 7.82 1.83
CA GLU A 650 52.42 7.69 3.26
C GLU A 650 51.20 8.08 4.11
N CYS A 651 50.43 7.11 4.62
CA CYS A 651 49.23 7.34 5.46
C CYS A 651 49.38 8.46 6.53
N ASN A 652 48.74 9.60 6.29
CA ASN A 652 48.84 10.84 7.07
C ASN A 652 47.72 10.95 8.12
N PRO A 653 48.05 10.91 9.43
CA PRO A 653 47.02 10.90 10.49
C PRO A 653 46.13 12.14 10.58
N GLU A 654 46.48 13.23 9.88
CA GLU A 654 45.70 14.46 9.82
C GLU A 654 44.72 14.53 8.63
N CYS A 655 44.75 13.55 7.72
CA CYS A 655 43.78 13.36 6.63
C CYS A 655 42.86 12.13 6.84
N LEU A 656 42.89 11.51 8.03
CA LEU A 656 42.05 10.37 8.43
C LEU A 656 40.59 10.78 8.73
N TYR A 657 39.90 11.31 7.73
CA TYR A 657 38.47 11.59 7.77
C TYR A 657 37.79 10.98 6.53
N ASP A 658 36.54 10.55 6.69
CA ASP A 658 35.68 10.03 5.62
C ASP A 658 35.56 11.04 4.47
N ALA A 659 35.43 12.34 4.82
CA ALA A 659 35.45 13.50 3.94
C ALA A 659 36.78 13.75 3.18
N CYS A 660 37.77 12.88 3.39
CA CYS A 660 39.08 12.86 2.74
C CYS A 660 39.42 11.44 2.21
N LEU A 661 38.43 10.53 2.14
CA LEU A 661 38.57 9.13 1.72
C LEU A 661 39.73 8.38 2.41
N PHE A 662 39.88 8.59 3.73
CA PHE A 662 40.98 8.03 4.54
C PHE A 662 42.37 8.22 3.89
N ASP A 663 42.71 9.49 3.62
CA ASP A 663 43.93 9.89 2.91
C ASP A 663 43.97 9.39 1.45
N HIS A 664 42.84 9.49 0.74
CA HIS A 664 42.67 9.00 -0.64
C HIS A 664 43.07 7.52 -0.83
N GLY A 665 42.81 6.69 0.19
CA GLY A 665 43.09 5.25 0.18
C GLY A 665 44.49 4.85 0.67
N ASP A 666 45.38 5.78 1.04
CA ASP A 666 46.70 5.44 1.61
C ASP A 666 46.61 4.79 3.01
N CYS A 667 45.46 4.91 3.69
CA CYS A 667 45.22 4.37 5.03
C CYS A 667 44.11 3.29 5.06
N CYS A 668 44.40 2.13 5.67
CA CYS A 668 43.39 1.14 6.05
C CYS A 668 43.34 0.99 7.58
N THR A 669 42.15 0.90 8.18
CA THR A 669 42.00 0.71 9.64
C THR A 669 41.86 -0.77 10.01
N PRO A 670 42.21 -1.18 11.25
CA PRO A 670 42.12 -2.60 11.65
C PRO A 670 40.70 -3.18 11.63
N GLU A 671 39.67 -2.36 11.87
CA GLU A 671 38.27 -2.79 11.93
C GLU A 671 37.69 -3.13 10.54
N MET A 672 38.35 -2.70 9.45
CA MET A 672 37.99 -3.09 8.08
C MET A 672 38.45 -4.51 7.69
N LEU A 673 39.23 -5.21 8.54
CA LEU A 673 39.84 -6.51 8.21
C LEU A 673 39.16 -7.74 8.83
N GLU A 674 38.14 -7.57 9.69
CA GLU A 674 37.51 -8.70 10.43
C GLU A 674 36.12 -9.13 9.90
N ASN A 675 35.57 -8.48 8.87
CA ASN A 675 34.16 -8.62 8.46
C ASN A 675 33.86 -9.58 7.27
N GLU A 676 34.83 -10.38 6.80
CA GLU A 676 34.75 -11.32 5.64
C GLU A 676 34.27 -10.75 4.28
N LYS A 677 33.90 -9.47 4.20
CA LYS A 677 33.64 -8.73 2.96
C LYS A 677 34.87 -7.89 2.59
N CYS A 678 35.53 -8.21 1.49
CA CYS A 678 36.44 -7.28 0.82
C CYS A 678 35.62 -6.37 -0.09
N ASP A 679 35.66 -5.06 0.15
CA ASP A 679 35.05 -4.08 -0.75
C ASP A 679 35.98 -3.69 -1.90
N TYR A 680 35.44 -3.07 -2.94
CA TYR A 680 36.03 -3.06 -4.28
C TYR A 680 37.22 -2.08 -4.48
N GLU A 681 37.45 -1.16 -3.53
CA GLU A 681 38.34 0.01 -3.74
C GLU A 681 39.79 -0.14 -3.22
N CYS A 682 40.13 -1.22 -2.52
CA CYS A 682 41.45 -1.38 -1.86
C CYS A 682 42.52 -2.15 -2.68
N TYR A 683 42.61 -1.98 -4.01
CA TYR A 683 43.60 -2.70 -4.83
C TYR A 683 44.28 -1.88 -5.94
N TYR A 684 45.42 -1.27 -5.64
CA TYR A 684 46.43 -0.92 -6.66
C TYR A 684 47.88 -0.84 -6.12
N TYR A 685 48.51 -1.99 -5.79
CA TYR A 685 49.87 -2.37 -6.24
C TYR A 685 50.31 -3.73 -5.62
N GLU A 686 51.24 -4.44 -6.29
CA GLU A 686 51.74 -5.76 -5.89
C GLU A 686 52.69 -5.72 -4.67
N LEU A 687 52.54 -6.66 -3.72
CA LEU A 687 53.63 -7.35 -3.01
C LEU A 687 53.13 -8.57 -2.20
N ASP A 688 53.85 -9.70 -2.25
CA ASP A 688 53.49 -10.96 -1.56
C ASP A 688 53.51 -10.87 -0.01
N TYR A 689 52.60 -11.56 0.69
CA TYR A 689 52.89 -12.70 1.60
C TYR A 689 51.60 -13.42 2.06
N ASP A 690 51.73 -14.62 2.66
CA ASP A 690 50.64 -15.52 3.10
C ASP A 690 49.92 -15.07 4.41
N ASN A 691 48.75 -15.58 4.84
CA ASN A 691 47.99 -16.83 4.56
C ASN A 691 46.48 -16.64 4.95
N GLY A 692 45.49 -17.03 4.12
CA GLY A 692 44.07 -17.06 4.53
C GLY A 692 43.08 -17.26 3.36
N PHE A 693 42.13 -18.21 3.47
CA PHE A 693 41.25 -18.62 2.37
C PHE A 693 39.90 -17.87 2.31
N CYS A 694 39.51 -17.46 1.11
CA CYS A 694 38.10 -17.33 0.69
C CYS A 694 37.90 -18.12 -0.61
N ASN A 695 36.70 -18.67 -0.87
CA ASN A 695 36.44 -19.58 -1.99
C ASN A 695 35.54 -18.97 -3.08
N TYR A 696 36.04 -19.00 -4.31
CA TYR A 696 35.30 -19.12 -5.59
C TYR A 696 33.94 -18.41 -5.75
N ARG A 697 33.94 -17.28 -6.48
CA ARG A 697 32.90 -16.95 -7.47
C ARG A 697 33.46 -17.17 -8.88
N PRO A 698 32.63 -17.49 -9.89
CA PRO A 698 33.10 -17.67 -11.27
C PRO A 698 33.47 -16.33 -11.91
N GLN A 699 34.51 -16.34 -12.74
CA GLN A 699 34.86 -15.26 -13.67
C GLN A 699 34.42 -15.65 -15.10
N CYS A 700 34.32 -14.69 -16.03
CA CYS A 700 34.27 -14.97 -17.47
C CYS A 700 35.41 -15.94 -17.81
N ASN A 701 35.06 -17.15 -18.28
CA ASN A 701 36.02 -18.21 -18.58
C ASN A 701 36.49 -18.10 -20.05
N CYS A 702 36.57 -16.86 -20.52
CA CYS A 702 36.72 -16.41 -21.89
C CYS A 702 37.93 -15.45 -21.99
N ASP A 703 38.55 -15.35 -23.16
CA ASP A 703 39.61 -14.36 -23.38
C ASP A 703 38.95 -12.99 -23.64
N PRO A 704 39.19 -11.95 -22.81
CA PRO A 704 38.52 -10.66 -22.96
C PRO A 704 38.84 -9.92 -24.28
N SER A 705 39.84 -10.39 -25.05
CA SER A 705 40.13 -9.85 -26.39
C SER A 705 39.24 -10.38 -27.52
N LEU A 706 38.34 -11.31 -27.21
CA LEU A 706 37.39 -11.90 -28.17
C LEU A 706 35.95 -11.36 -28.00
N LEU A 707 35.60 -10.84 -26.82
CA LEU A 707 34.28 -10.31 -26.51
C LEU A 707 33.94 -9.11 -27.42
N GLY A 708 32.95 -9.27 -28.30
CA GLY A 708 32.55 -8.21 -29.24
C GLY A 708 33.51 -7.98 -30.42
N ASP A 709 34.28 -9.00 -30.84
CA ASP A 709 35.24 -8.90 -31.96
C ASP A 709 34.60 -8.96 -33.37
N GLY A 710 33.30 -9.24 -33.44
CA GLY A 710 32.52 -9.45 -34.66
C GLY A 710 32.35 -10.92 -35.07
N VAL A 711 32.77 -11.88 -34.23
CA VAL A 711 32.76 -13.33 -34.53
C VAL A 711 32.30 -14.16 -33.34
N CYS A 712 30.99 -14.40 -33.25
CA CYS A 712 30.33 -15.29 -32.26
C CYS A 712 31.20 -16.44 -31.72
N GLN A 713 31.52 -16.41 -30.42
CA GLN A 713 32.11 -17.53 -29.69
C GLN A 713 31.15 -18.03 -28.61
N TRP A 714 30.61 -19.23 -28.78
CA TRP A 714 29.63 -19.83 -27.85
C TRP A 714 30.15 -20.06 -26.42
N GLU A 715 31.47 -20.00 -26.19
CA GLU A 715 32.08 -20.03 -24.85
C GLU A 715 32.06 -18.65 -24.13
N CYS A 716 31.69 -17.58 -24.83
CA CYS A 716 31.49 -16.22 -24.34
C CYS A 716 30.01 -15.86 -24.13
N VAL A 717 29.06 -16.70 -24.57
CA VAL A 717 27.61 -16.42 -24.48
C VAL A 717 27.06 -16.79 -23.11
N THR A 718 27.36 -15.97 -22.09
CA THR A 718 26.74 -16.05 -20.77
C THR A 718 26.46 -14.65 -20.19
N SER A 719 25.57 -14.56 -19.21
CA SER A 719 25.26 -13.32 -18.48
C SER A 719 26.51 -12.68 -17.85
N PHE A 720 27.40 -13.48 -17.25
CA PHE A 720 28.69 -13.03 -16.68
C PHE A 720 29.70 -12.50 -17.73
N CYS A 721 29.36 -12.62 -19.02
CA CYS A 721 30.21 -12.29 -20.16
C CYS A 721 29.56 -11.26 -21.09
N GLY A 722 28.40 -10.71 -20.73
CA GLY A 722 27.64 -9.78 -21.57
C GLY A 722 27.15 -10.40 -22.89
N TYR A 723 26.92 -11.73 -22.91
CA TYR A 723 26.47 -12.49 -24.08
C TYR A 723 27.29 -12.24 -25.36
N ASP A 724 28.62 -12.22 -25.24
CA ASP A 724 29.56 -11.92 -26.34
C ASP A 724 29.26 -10.58 -27.05
N TYR A 725 28.77 -9.60 -26.28
CA TYR A 725 28.23 -8.31 -26.75
C TYR A 725 27.24 -8.40 -27.94
N GLY A 726 26.56 -9.55 -28.08
CA GLY A 726 25.55 -9.78 -29.10
C GLY A 726 26.10 -10.18 -30.47
N ASP A 727 27.37 -10.62 -30.57
CA ASP A 727 27.95 -11.16 -31.81
C ASP A 727 27.38 -12.52 -32.22
N CYS A 728 26.84 -13.29 -31.26
CA CYS A 728 26.09 -14.51 -31.53
C CYS A 728 24.62 -14.29 -31.92
N CYS A 729 24.13 -13.05 -31.90
CA CYS A 729 22.75 -12.72 -32.27
C CYS A 729 22.64 -12.45 -33.78
N ASP A 730 22.19 -13.48 -34.48
CA ASP A 730 22.05 -13.56 -35.93
C ASP A 730 20.70 -12.96 -36.40
N ASN A 731 20.60 -12.49 -37.66
CA ASN A 731 19.41 -11.79 -38.18
C ASN A 731 18.14 -12.68 -38.36
N TRP A 732 18.14 -13.90 -37.86
CA TRP A 732 16.98 -14.80 -37.82
C TRP A 732 16.51 -15.12 -36.39
N MET A 733 17.28 -14.69 -35.38
CA MET A 733 16.88 -14.71 -33.97
C MET A 733 15.98 -13.49 -33.70
N LEU A 734 16.48 -12.28 -34.00
CA LEU A 734 15.75 -11.02 -33.90
C LEU A 734 14.31 -11.05 -34.45
N GLY A 735 13.32 -10.90 -33.57
CA GLY A 735 11.91 -10.76 -33.93
C GLY A 735 11.24 -12.06 -34.41
N ASN A 736 11.60 -13.21 -33.85
CA ASN A 736 11.06 -14.53 -34.20
C ASN A 736 9.92 -15.03 -33.29
N SER A 737 9.63 -14.30 -32.20
CA SER A 737 8.70 -14.65 -31.11
C SER A 737 9.14 -15.82 -30.22
N ILE A 738 10.45 -16.02 -30.11
CA ILE A 738 11.14 -16.80 -29.08
C ILE A 738 12.24 -15.90 -28.54
N CYS A 739 12.36 -15.77 -27.22
CA CYS A 739 13.34 -14.89 -26.59
C CYS A 739 14.75 -15.53 -26.61
N ASP A 740 15.62 -15.15 -27.56
CA ASP A 740 16.96 -15.73 -27.76
C ASP A 740 18.02 -15.06 -26.85
N PRO A 741 18.60 -15.76 -25.84
CA PRO A 741 19.54 -15.15 -24.88
C PRO A 741 20.82 -14.58 -25.49
N ALA A 742 21.20 -15.05 -26.69
CA ALA A 742 22.33 -14.51 -27.44
C ALA A 742 22.11 -13.06 -27.92
N CYS A 743 20.85 -12.57 -27.94
CA CYS A 743 20.45 -11.24 -28.39
C CYS A 743 20.28 -10.21 -27.24
N PHE A 744 20.63 -10.56 -26.01
CA PHE A 744 20.44 -9.71 -24.83
C PHE A 744 21.51 -8.62 -24.70
N THR A 745 21.46 -7.60 -25.57
CA THR A 745 22.29 -6.39 -25.45
C THR A 745 21.52 -5.09 -25.65
N VAL A 746 22.01 -4.04 -24.98
CA VAL A 746 21.44 -2.68 -24.94
C VAL A 746 21.35 -2.03 -26.34
N SER A 747 22.04 -2.58 -27.35
CA SER A 747 22.05 -2.09 -28.74
C SER A 747 21.08 -2.81 -29.69
N LYS A 748 20.30 -3.81 -29.22
CA LYS A 748 19.39 -4.64 -30.03
C LYS A 748 17.95 -4.74 -29.49
N ASP A 749 17.54 -3.80 -28.63
CA ASP A 749 16.16 -3.65 -28.11
C ASP A 749 15.52 -4.94 -27.57
N PHE A 750 16.28 -5.74 -26.81
CA PHE A 750 15.83 -7.00 -26.20
C PHE A 750 15.10 -7.91 -27.21
N ASP A 751 15.87 -8.34 -28.21
CA ASP A 751 15.44 -9.24 -29.28
C ASP A 751 14.31 -8.66 -30.16
N MET A 752 14.42 -7.36 -30.47
CA MET A 752 13.38 -6.54 -31.13
C MET A 752 12.02 -6.51 -30.41
N GLY A 753 12.00 -6.84 -29.11
CA GLY A 753 10.83 -6.79 -28.25
C GLY A 753 10.30 -8.15 -27.80
N ASP A 754 10.78 -9.27 -28.35
CA ASP A 754 10.31 -10.62 -27.97
C ASP A 754 10.62 -10.96 -26.49
N CYS A 755 11.58 -10.27 -25.86
CA CYS A 755 11.94 -10.44 -24.44
C CYS A 755 11.43 -9.30 -23.53
N LYS A 756 10.57 -8.40 -24.02
CA LYS A 756 10.26 -7.14 -23.32
C LYS A 756 9.31 -7.34 -22.14
N GLY A 757 9.88 -7.51 -20.93
CA GLY A 757 9.16 -7.55 -19.66
C GLY A 757 9.66 -8.58 -18.64
N ILE A 758 10.68 -9.39 -18.99
CA ILE A 758 11.04 -10.62 -18.26
C ILE A 758 12.11 -10.41 -17.17
N THR A 759 12.70 -9.21 -17.08
CA THR A 759 13.94 -8.93 -16.31
C THR A 759 13.86 -9.08 -14.79
N GLU A 760 12.69 -9.34 -14.22
CA GLU A 760 12.48 -9.52 -12.77
C GLU A 760 12.04 -10.93 -12.38
N CYS A 761 11.93 -11.87 -13.34
CA CYS A 761 11.55 -13.26 -13.05
C CYS A 761 12.61 -13.97 -12.18
N PRO A 762 12.26 -14.50 -10.99
CA PRO A 762 13.24 -15.00 -10.01
C PRO A 762 13.73 -16.44 -10.24
N CYS A 763 13.37 -17.10 -11.35
CA CYS A 763 13.80 -18.47 -11.67
C CYS A 763 15.00 -18.51 -12.64
N ASP A 764 15.55 -19.72 -12.89
CA ASP A 764 16.59 -19.90 -13.92
C ASP A 764 16.00 -19.62 -15.31
N HIS A 765 16.51 -18.58 -15.99
CA HIS A 765 15.99 -18.15 -17.28
C HIS A 765 16.19 -19.18 -18.42
N SER A 766 16.91 -20.27 -18.19
CA SER A 766 16.95 -21.42 -19.10
C SER A 766 15.76 -22.37 -18.98
N GLN A 767 14.86 -22.12 -18.01
CA GLN A 767 13.61 -22.86 -17.84
C GLN A 767 12.45 -22.25 -18.63
N LEU A 768 12.35 -20.92 -18.65
CA LEU A 768 11.31 -20.16 -19.36
C LEU A 768 11.16 -20.59 -20.84
N GLY A 769 9.98 -21.09 -21.22
CA GLY A 769 9.65 -21.46 -22.60
C GLY A 769 10.28 -22.78 -23.09
N ASN A 770 10.81 -23.62 -22.19
CA ASN A 770 11.49 -24.87 -22.55
C ASN A 770 10.55 -26.04 -23.00
N ASN A 771 9.23 -25.83 -22.94
CA ASN A 771 8.13 -26.79 -23.16
C ASN A 771 7.93 -27.82 -22.02
N ILE A 772 8.28 -27.46 -20.78
CA ILE A 772 8.06 -28.22 -19.55
C ILE A 772 7.68 -27.23 -18.44
N CYS A 773 6.45 -27.32 -17.93
CA CYS A 773 5.98 -26.45 -16.85
C CYS A 773 6.83 -26.57 -15.57
N ASP A 774 7.75 -25.63 -15.39
CA ASP A 774 8.68 -25.54 -14.27
C ASP A 774 8.10 -24.61 -13.19
N TYR A 775 7.55 -25.22 -12.13
CA TYR A 775 6.77 -24.53 -11.09
C TYR A 775 7.47 -23.35 -10.40
N GLU A 776 8.80 -23.29 -10.39
CA GLU A 776 9.56 -22.16 -9.83
C GLU A 776 9.45 -20.89 -10.72
N CYS A 777 9.13 -21.05 -12.01
CA CYS A 777 8.83 -19.99 -12.98
C CYS A 777 7.32 -19.69 -13.12
N MET A 778 6.44 -20.36 -12.36
CA MET A 778 4.99 -20.19 -12.46
C MET A 778 4.50 -18.95 -11.70
N ARG A 779 4.98 -17.76 -12.10
CA ARG A 779 4.63 -16.45 -11.54
C ARG A 779 4.15 -15.46 -12.61
N PRO A 780 3.39 -14.40 -12.25
CA PRO A 780 2.97 -13.36 -13.19
C PRO A 780 4.16 -12.66 -13.88
N GLU A 781 5.21 -12.35 -13.13
CA GLU A 781 6.43 -11.66 -13.63
C GLU A 781 7.24 -12.53 -14.62
N CYS A 782 6.95 -13.84 -14.67
CA CYS A 782 7.54 -14.82 -15.56
C CYS A 782 6.60 -15.22 -16.71
N ASN A 783 5.45 -14.55 -16.86
CA ASN A 783 4.35 -14.92 -17.78
C ASN A 783 3.91 -16.40 -17.64
N TYR A 784 3.86 -16.92 -16.42
CA TYR A 784 3.53 -18.33 -16.11
C TYR A 784 4.35 -19.32 -16.94
N ASP A 785 5.68 -19.26 -16.78
CA ASP A 785 6.65 -20.06 -17.53
C ASP A 785 6.56 -19.82 -19.06
N MET A 786 6.42 -18.54 -19.44
CA MET A 786 6.11 -18.07 -20.80
C MET A 786 4.93 -18.81 -21.49
N GLY A 787 3.99 -19.34 -20.71
CA GLY A 787 2.81 -20.04 -21.17
C GLY A 787 2.94 -21.56 -21.30
N ASP A 788 4.10 -22.16 -21.03
CA ASP A 788 4.28 -23.62 -21.09
C ASP A 788 3.33 -24.36 -20.14
N CYS A 789 3.10 -23.81 -18.95
CA CYS A 789 2.12 -24.29 -17.99
C CYS A 789 0.65 -24.19 -18.46
N CYS A 790 0.35 -23.38 -19.48
CA CYS A 790 -0.98 -23.28 -20.10
C CYS A 790 -1.09 -24.10 -21.42
N THR A 791 -0.12 -24.97 -21.76
CA THR A 791 -0.15 -25.76 -23.01
C THR A 791 -1.06 -26.99 -22.96
N GLY A 792 -1.75 -27.25 -24.07
CA GLY A 792 -2.84 -28.24 -24.15
C GLY A 792 -2.48 -29.72 -24.05
N GLU A 793 -1.20 -30.10 -23.92
CA GLU A 793 -0.79 -31.50 -23.66
C GLU A 793 -0.60 -31.82 -22.17
N LEU A 794 -0.63 -30.81 -21.26
CA LEU A 794 -0.42 -30.99 -19.82
C LEU A 794 -1.71 -30.96 -18.97
N LEU A 795 -2.85 -30.53 -19.54
CA LEU A 795 -4.15 -30.36 -18.87
C LEU A 795 -4.88 -31.69 -18.54
N HIS A 796 -4.20 -32.66 -17.91
CA HIS A 796 -4.72 -33.99 -17.57
C HIS A 796 -4.46 -34.40 -16.10
N ASN A 797 -4.17 -33.45 -15.22
CA ASN A 797 -3.92 -33.69 -13.78
C ASN A 797 -5.14 -33.44 -12.86
N GLY A 798 -6.22 -32.83 -13.37
CA GLY A 798 -7.46 -32.59 -12.62
C GLY A 798 -7.47 -31.34 -11.73
N HIS A 799 -6.58 -30.37 -11.95
CA HIS A 799 -6.56 -29.08 -11.26
C HIS A 799 -6.67 -27.92 -12.27
N CYS A 800 -7.63 -27.02 -12.06
CA CYS A 800 -7.79 -25.80 -12.85
C CYS A 800 -7.14 -24.61 -12.12
N HIS A 801 -6.24 -23.88 -12.78
CA HIS A 801 -5.82 -22.54 -12.36
C HIS A 801 -6.67 -21.50 -13.08
N LEU A 802 -7.12 -20.47 -12.34
CA LEU A 802 -8.03 -19.45 -12.87
C LEU A 802 -7.30 -18.42 -13.76
N GLU A 803 -5.96 -18.38 -13.67
CA GLU A 803 -5.12 -17.30 -14.21
C GLU A 803 -4.72 -17.44 -15.69
N CYS A 804 -4.86 -18.61 -16.33
CA CYS A 804 -4.62 -18.77 -17.79
C CYS A 804 -5.72 -18.12 -18.67
N TYR A 805 -6.48 -17.14 -18.17
CA TYR A 805 -7.66 -16.56 -18.84
C TYR A 805 -7.39 -15.14 -19.37
N GLN A 806 -7.16 -15.02 -20.68
CA GLN A 806 -7.09 -13.73 -21.40
C GLN A 806 -7.91 -13.78 -22.70
N GLU A 807 -8.54 -12.67 -23.07
CA GLU A 807 -9.34 -12.58 -24.30
C GLU A 807 -8.48 -12.65 -25.56
N GLY A 808 -8.66 -13.71 -26.35
CA GLY A 808 -8.04 -13.84 -27.68
C GLY A 808 -7.94 -15.27 -28.19
N TYR A 809 -7.71 -16.24 -27.28
CA TYR A 809 -7.54 -17.65 -27.63
C TYR A 809 -8.86 -18.41 -27.69
N LYS A 810 -8.97 -19.37 -28.62
CA LYS A 810 -10.20 -20.15 -28.88
C LYS A 810 -10.02 -21.62 -28.51
N PHE A 811 -10.49 -21.99 -27.32
CA PHE A 811 -10.57 -23.38 -26.85
C PHE A 811 -11.95 -23.71 -26.28
N ASP A 812 -12.19 -24.99 -25.97
CA ASP A 812 -13.52 -25.55 -25.71
C ASP A 812 -14.03 -25.22 -24.30
N ALA A 813 -15.26 -24.69 -24.20
CA ALA A 813 -15.78 -24.04 -23.00
C ALA A 813 -16.44 -25.05 -22.03
N LYS A 814 -15.67 -26.04 -21.54
CA LYS A 814 -16.27 -27.30 -21.03
C LYS A 814 -16.00 -27.73 -19.59
N GLU A 815 -15.03 -27.15 -18.86
CA GLU A 815 -14.59 -27.73 -17.56
C GLU A 815 -14.55 -26.76 -16.36
N CYS A 816 -14.86 -25.46 -16.52
CA CYS A 816 -14.77 -24.46 -15.44
C CYS A 816 -16.13 -23.83 -15.07
N SER A 817 -17.11 -24.62 -14.58
CA SER A 817 -18.32 -24.11 -13.88
C SER A 817 -19.12 -25.20 -13.16
N VAL A 818 -18.83 -25.45 -11.87
CA VAL A 818 -19.75 -26.19 -10.96
C VAL A 818 -19.68 -25.61 -9.54
N PRO A 819 -20.81 -25.23 -8.91
CA PRO A 819 -20.82 -24.87 -7.49
C PRO A 819 -20.52 -26.08 -6.60
N SER A 820 -19.75 -25.87 -5.52
CA SER A 820 -19.36 -26.90 -4.53
C SER A 820 -20.52 -27.52 -3.74
N ALA A 821 -21.77 -27.13 -4.02
CA ALA A 821 -23.00 -27.59 -3.37
C ALA A 821 -23.81 -28.60 -4.21
N CYS A 822 -23.38 -28.95 -5.43
CA CYS A 822 -24.06 -29.97 -6.24
C CYS A 822 -23.77 -31.39 -5.70
N PRO A 823 -24.80 -32.18 -5.30
CA PRO A 823 -24.62 -33.54 -4.75
C PRO A 823 -24.41 -34.64 -5.81
N CYS A 824 -24.44 -34.30 -7.09
CA CYS A 824 -24.20 -35.21 -8.21
C CYS A 824 -22.68 -35.38 -8.47
N SER A 825 -22.26 -36.54 -8.99
CA SER A 825 -20.85 -36.79 -9.32
C SER A 825 -20.44 -35.97 -10.55
N PRO A 826 -19.25 -35.32 -10.57
CA PRO A 826 -18.81 -34.50 -11.72
C PRO A 826 -18.88 -35.24 -13.06
N ASP A 827 -18.49 -36.52 -13.10
CA ASP A 827 -18.55 -37.41 -14.27
C ASP A 827 -19.94 -37.55 -14.92
N LEU A 828 -21.02 -37.14 -14.24
CA LEU A 828 -22.39 -37.20 -14.74
C LEU A 828 -22.87 -35.86 -15.31
N LEU A 829 -22.35 -34.72 -14.87
CA LEU A 829 -22.82 -33.40 -15.30
C LEU A 829 -22.40 -33.11 -16.75
N GLY A 830 -23.34 -32.67 -17.60
CA GLY A 830 -23.05 -32.25 -18.98
C GLY A 830 -22.66 -33.37 -19.94
N ASN A 831 -22.95 -34.64 -19.59
CA ASN A 831 -22.56 -35.83 -20.33
C ASN A 831 -23.45 -36.15 -21.57
N ASN A 832 -24.51 -35.36 -21.80
CA ASN A 832 -25.58 -35.52 -22.80
C ASN A 832 -26.62 -36.62 -22.48
N ILE A 833 -26.79 -36.94 -21.19
CA ILE A 833 -27.84 -37.83 -20.65
C ILE A 833 -28.43 -37.17 -19.40
N CYS A 834 -29.75 -36.97 -19.39
CA CYS A 834 -30.45 -36.41 -18.23
C CYS A 834 -30.54 -37.43 -17.07
N GLU A 835 -29.61 -37.33 -16.13
CA GLU A 835 -29.56 -38.10 -14.90
C GLU A 835 -30.56 -37.54 -13.87
N VAL A 836 -31.50 -38.38 -13.42
CA VAL A 836 -32.53 -38.00 -12.43
C VAL A 836 -31.95 -37.57 -11.07
N GLU A 837 -30.70 -37.94 -10.78
CA GLU A 837 -29.97 -37.59 -9.56
C GLU A 837 -29.26 -36.22 -9.69
N CYS A 838 -29.11 -35.71 -10.91
CA CYS A 838 -28.41 -34.48 -11.28
C CYS A 838 -29.38 -33.40 -11.80
N ASN A 839 -30.60 -33.79 -12.17
CA ASN A 839 -31.72 -32.91 -12.56
C ASN A 839 -32.32 -32.09 -11.39
N ILE A 840 -31.52 -31.21 -10.79
CA ILE A 840 -31.92 -30.29 -9.72
C ILE A 840 -31.30 -28.90 -9.91
N PRO A 841 -31.89 -27.81 -9.35
CA PRO A 841 -31.40 -26.44 -9.56
C PRO A 841 -29.93 -26.24 -9.14
N LEU A 842 -29.51 -26.88 -8.04
CA LEU A 842 -28.12 -26.83 -7.51
C LEU A 842 -27.06 -27.42 -8.45
N CYS A 843 -27.48 -28.18 -9.47
CA CYS A 843 -26.63 -28.79 -10.48
C CYS A 843 -26.98 -28.28 -11.90
N PHE A 844 -27.65 -27.11 -11.98
CA PHE A 844 -28.14 -26.49 -13.21
C PHE A 844 -28.99 -27.43 -14.12
N PHE A 845 -29.85 -28.24 -13.50
CA PHE A 845 -30.64 -29.28 -14.18
C PHE A 845 -29.78 -30.14 -15.11
N ASP A 846 -28.71 -30.69 -14.53
CA ASP A 846 -27.70 -31.51 -15.21
C ASP A 846 -26.87 -30.74 -16.26
N GLN A 847 -26.45 -29.52 -15.89
CA GLN A 847 -25.89 -28.51 -16.81
C GLN A 847 -26.76 -28.26 -18.06
N GLY A 848 -28.07 -28.51 -17.96
CA GLY A 848 -29.04 -28.35 -19.05
C GLY A 848 -29.24 -29.59 -19.94
N ASP A 849 -28.62 -30.75 -19.66
CA ASP A 849 -28.89 -31.99 -20.41
C ASP A 849 -30.33 -32.51 -20.25
N CYS A 850 -31.02 -32.05 -19.20
CA CYS A 850 -32.45 -32.31 -19.03
C CYS A 850 -33.36 -31.43 -19.91
N CYS A 851 -32.85 -30.34 -20.47
CA CYS A 851 -33.56 -29.50 -21.44
C CYS A 851 -33.60 -30.17 -22.82
N LYS A 852 -34.75 -30.77 -23.17
CA LYS A 852 -34.92 -31.46 -24.45
C LYS A 852 -35.28 -30.50 -25.59
N PRO A 853 -34.94 -30.80 -26.85
CA PRO A 853 -35.40 -30.03 -28.01
C PRO A 853 -36.93 -30.03 -28.24
N GLU A 854 -37.69 -30.80 -27.46
CA GLU A 854 -39.15 -30.79 -27.43
C GLU A 854 -39.73 -29.85 -26.36
N MET A 855 -38.88 -29.28 -25.51
CA MET A 855 -39.24 -28.40 -24.39
C MET A 855 -39.07 -26.93 -24.81
N LEU A 856 -37.93 -26.56 -25.43
CA LEU A 856 -37.69 -25.22 -25.96
C LEU A 856 -38.81 -24.70 -26.89
N GLY A 857 -39.48 -23.61 -26.51
CA GLY A 857 -40.47 -22.91 -27.33
C GLY A 857 -41.76 -23.70 -27.60
N ASN A 858 -42.23 -24.46 -26.60
CA ASN A 858 -43.46 -25.25 -26.67
C ASN A 858 -44.72 -24.48 -26.23
N GLY A 859 -44.58 -23.29 -25.64
CA GLY A 859 -45.62 -22.46 -25.04
C GLY A 859 -45.81 -22.68 -23.53
N VAL A 860 -44.87 -23.33 -22.84
CA VAL A 860 -44.93 -23.63 -21.40
C VAL A 860 -43.53 -23.52 -20.80
N CYS A 861 -43.29 -22.51 -19.96
CA CYS A 861 -42.00 -22.32 -19.28
C CYS A 861 -41.56 -23.58 -18.51
N ASN A 862 -40.56 -24.28 -19.04
CA ASN A 862 -39.97 -25.49 -18.49
C ASN A 862 -38.75 -25.13 -17.64
N SER A 863 -38.80 -25.41 -16.34
CA SER A 863 -37.73 -25.11 -15.37
C SER A 863 -36.35 -25.58 -15.82
N GLU A 864 -36.29 -26.78 -16.41
CA GLU A 864 -35.08 -27.42 -16.91
C GLU A 864 -34.42 -26.67 -18.09
N CYS A 865 -35.15 -25.76 -18.75
CA CYS A 865 -34.71 -24.95 -19.88
C CYS A 865 -34.63 -23.44 -19.59
N ASN A 866 -35.00 -22.99 -18.38
CA ASN A 866 -35.09 -21.57 -18.02
C ASN A 866 -33.71 -20.95 -17.71
N TYR A 867 -32.87 -20.86 -18.75
CA TYR A 867 -31.50 -20.31 -18.67
C TYR A 867 -31.23 -19.30 -19.78
N SER A 868 -30.40 -18.30 -19.50
CA SER A 868 -30.02 -17.24 -20.45
C SER A 868 -29.41 -17.79 -21.75
N TYR A 869 -28.51 -18.78 -21.66
CA TYR A 869 -27.90 -19.43 -22.83
C TYR A 869 -28.85 -20.39 -23.59
N LYS A 870 -30.11 -20.50 -23.16
CA LYS A 870 -31.22 -21.19 -23.83
C LYS A 870 -32.35 -20.21 -24.21
N ASP A 871 -32.07 -18.91 -24.22
CA ASP A 871 -33.02 -17.82 -24.46
C ASP A 871 -34.27 -17.90 -23.57
N TYR A 872 -34.10 -18.32 -22.30
CA TYR A 872 -35.17 -18.53 -21.31
C TYR A 872 -36.31 -19.42 -21.86
N ASP A 873 -35.96 -20.68 -22.13
CA ASP A 873 -36.84 -21.66 -22.77
C ASP A 873 -37.32 -21.23 -24.17
N ASN A 874 -36.43 -20.60 -24.95
CA ASN A 874 -36.72 -19.97 -26.25
C ASN A 874 -37.90 -18.96 -26.17
N GLY A 875 -37.96 -18.17 -25.09
CA GLY A 875 -38.96 -17.12 -24.85
C GLY A 875 -40.25 -17.58 -24.17
N ASP A 876 -40.38 -18.86 -23.78
CA ASP A 876 -41.54 -19.34 -23.00
C ASP A 876 -41.48 -18.89 -21.52
N CYS A 877 -40.28 -18.59 -20.99
CA CYS A 877 -40.08 -18.04 -19.65
C CYS A 877 -39.75 -16.54 -19.72
N VAL A 878 -40.44 -15.72 -18.90
CA VAL A 878 -40.25 -14.26 -18.88
C VAL A 878 -39.34 -13.85 -17.72
N GLY A 879 -38.21 -13.22 -18.02
CA GLY A 879 -37.43 -12.44 -17.04
C GLY A 879 -36.55 -13.22 -16.07
N GLY A 880 -36.20 -14.49 -16.34
CA GLY A 880 -35.19 -15.25 -15.57
C GLY A 880 -35.58 -15.66 -14.13
N GLY A 881 -36.66 -15.10 -13.58
CA GLY A 881 -37.27 -15.57 -12.34
C GLY A 881 -37.99 -16.91 -12.50
N ILE A 882 -38.40 -17.49 -11.36
CA ILE A 882 -39.17 -18.75 -11.31
C ILE A 882 -40.69 -18.48 -11.41
N ASP A 883 -41.09 -17.20 -11.41
CA ASP A 883 -42.48 -16.75 -11.30
C ASP A 883 -43.21 -16.65 -12.65
N SER A 884 -43.31 -17.80 -13.35
CA SER A 884 -44.35 -18.03 -14.36
C SER A 884 -45.71 -18.26 -13.65
N PRO A 885 -46.89 -18.02 -14.28
CA PRO A 885 -48.10 -17.54 -13.57
C PRO A 885 -48.93 -18.60 -12.80
N ILE A 886 -48.29 -19.45 -12.00
CA ILE A 886 -48.92 -20.45 -11.12
C ILE A 886 -49.48 -19.82 -9.82
N ALA A 887 -49.09 -18.58 -9.49
CA ALA A 887 -49.59 -17.84 -8.34
C ALA A 887 -51.05 -17.37 -8.47
N CYS A 888 -51.56 -17.19 -9.69
CA CYS A 888 -52.94 -16.77 -9.92
C CYS A 888 -53.92 -17.89 -9.55
N SER A 889 -54.67 -17.70 -8.46
CA SER A 889 -55.49 -18.75 -7.82
C SER A 889 -56.84 -19.02 -8.51
N CYS A 890 -57.03 -18.56 -9.75
CA CYS A 890 -58.26 -18.76 -10.52
C CYS A 890 -58.16 -19.91 -11.52
N LEU A 891 -59.22 -20.16 -12.30
CA LEU A 891 -59.19 -21.18 -13.35
C LEU A 891 -58.54 -20.62 -14.61
N GLU A 892 -57.51 -21.30 -15.11
CA GLU A 892 -56.80 -21.01 -16.37
C GLU A 892 -57.75 -20.71 -17.56
N ALA A 893 -58.90 -21.37 -17.63
CA ALA A 893 -59.93 -21.17 -18.66
C ALA A 893 -60.81 -19.91 -18.47
N LYS A 894 -60.47 -19.04 -17.52
CA LYS A 894 -61.09 -17.72 -17.25
C LYS A 894 -60.11 -16.56 -17.40
N TYR A 895 -58.84 -16.80 -17.06
CA TYR A 895 -57.78 -15.79 -17.04
C TYR A 895 -57.64 -15.11 -18.42
N GLY A 896 -58.10 -13.87 -18.52
CA GLY A 896 -58.12 -13.11 -19.78
C GLY A 896 -59.03 -13.70 -20.87
N ASP A 897 -60.22 -14.24 -20.52
CA ASP A 897 -61.15 -14.83 -21.50
C ASP A 897 -61.99 -13.81 -22.31
N GLY A 898 -61.85 -12.51 -22.02
CA GLY A 898 -62.65 -11.42 -22.56
C GLY A 898 -63.84 -11.00 -21.68
N MET A 899 -63.95 -11.51 -20.45
CA MET A 899 -64.94 -11.11 -19.45
C MET A 899 -64.31 -10.99 -18.06
N CYS A 900 -64.54 -9.88 -17.36
CA CYS A 900 -64.13 -9.73 -15.96
C CYS A 900 -64.69 -10.83 -15.05
N ASP A 901 -63.86 -11.79 -14.68
CA ASP A 901 -64.21 -12.88 -13.79
C ASP A 901 -63.67 -12.60 -12.38
N LEU A 902 -64.58 -12.38 -11.42
CA LEU A 902 -64.27 -11.93 -10.05
C LEU A 902 -63.40 -12.91 -9.23
N GLU A 903 -63.14 -14.10 -9.75
CA GLU A 903 -62.19 -15.08 -9.18
C GLU A 903 -60.75 -14.83 -9.66
N CYS A 904 -60.57 -14.19 -10.82
CA CYS A 904 -59.29 -13.75 -11.40
C CYS A 904 -59.02 -12.24 -11.16
N ASN A 905 -60.01 -11.43 -10.74
CA ASN A 905 -59.79 -10.00 -10.48
C ASN A 905 -58.96 -9.72 -9.20
N THR A 906 -57.63 -9.90 -9.29
CA THR A 906 -56.66 -9.56 -8.23
C THR A 906 -55.33 -9.11 -8.85
N ALA A 907 -54.53 -8.34 -8.10
CA ALA A 907 -53.21 -7.89 -8.56
C ALA A 907 -52.26 -9.03 -8.99
N ILE A 908 -52.27 -10.17 -8.28
CA ILE A 908 -51.45 -11.37 -8.61
C ILE A 908 -51.88 -12.01 -9.95
N CYS A 909 -53.10 -11.71 -10.41
CA CYS A 909 -53.67 -12.13 -11.68
C CYS A 909 -53.76 -10.97 -12.68
N TYR A 910 -53.04 -9.85 -12.47
CA TYR A 910 -53.11 -8.65 -13.30
C TYR A 910 -54.55 -8.19 -13.59
N TYR A 911 -55.43 -8.26 -12.58
CA TYR A 911 -56.85 -7.90 -12.68
C TYR A 911 -57.59 -8.58 -13.84
N ASP A 912 -57.48 -9.92 -13.83
CA ASP A 912 -57.95 -10.81 -14.90
C ASP A 912 -57.29 -10.51 -16.26
N ASN A 913 -55.97 -10.39 -16.27
CA ASN A 913 -55.18 -9.91 -17.41
C ASN A 913 -55.72 -8.57 -17.98
N GLY A 914 -56.33 -7.72 -17.13
CA GLY A 914 -56.95 -6.44 -17.47
C GLY A 914 -58.33 -6.53 -18.10
N ASP A 915 -59.01 -7.68 -18.09
CA ASP A 915 -60.37 -7.78 -18.62
C ASP A 915 -61.44 -7.27 -17.64
N CYS A 916 -61.01 -6.84 -16.45
CA CYS A 916 -61.81 -6.06 -15.47
C CYS A 916 -61.74 -4.54 -15.62
N CYS A 917 -60.93 -4.00 -16.53
CA CYS A 917 -60.94 -2.58 -16.86
C CYS A 917 -62.19 -2.20 -17.68
N GLU A 918 -63.13 -1.46 -17.10
CA GLU A 918 -64.30 -0.94 -17.81
C GLU A 918 -64.00 0.41 -18.48
N ASN A 919 -64.70 0.73 -19.58
CA ASN A 919 -64.54 2.00 -20.31
C ASN A 919 -65.05 3.24 -19.51
N GLU A 920 -65.56 3.04 -18.31
CA GLU A 920 -65.93 4.12 -17.37
C GLU A 920 -64.84 4.37 -16.30
N MET A 921 -63.82 3.51 -16.23
CA MET A 921 -62.58 3.70 -15.46
C MET A 921 -61.56 4.48 -16.32
N LEU A 922 -61.27 4.00 -17.53
CA LEU A 922 -60.28 4.58 -18.46
C LEU A 922 -60.29 6.12 -18.55
N GLY A 923 -59.30 6.77 -17.95
CA GLY A 923 -59.09 8.22 -18.04
C GLY A 923 -60.12 9.06 -17.25
N ASN A 924 -60.55 8.59 -16.07
CA ASN A 924 -61.54 9.28 -15.24
C ASN A 924 -60.97 10.38 -14.31
N GLY A 925 -59.65 10.48 -14.19
CA GLY A 925 -58.90 11.34 -13.26
C GLY A 925 -58.44 10.65 -11.98
N ILE A 926 -58.42 9.31 -11.95
CA ILE A 926 -58.01 8.46 -10.83
C ILE A 926 -57.37 7.20 -11.42
N CYS A 927 -56.13 6.89 -11.06
CA CYS A 927 -55.49 5.63 -11.43
C CYS A 927 -56.25 4.43 -10.82
N ASP A 928 -57.04 3.74 -11.63
CA ASP A 928 -57.72 2.49 -11.30
C ASP A 928 -56.79 1.29 -11.62
N PRO A 929 -56.34 0.51 -10.62
CA PRO A 929 -55.35 -0.56 -10.82
C PRO A 929 -55.75 -1.64 -11.83
N GLU A 930 -57.05 -1.88 -11.99
CA GLU A 930 -57.62 -2.74 -13.05
C GLU A 930 -57.20 -2.31 -14.47
N CYS A 931 -56.88 -1.02 -14.68
CA CYS A 931 -56.54 -0.40 -15.96
C CYS A 931 -55.05 0.01 -16.09
N ASP A 932 -54.23 -0.20 -15.07
CA ASP A 932 -52.82 0.22 -15.01
C ASP A 932 -51.88 -0.73 -15.79
N MET A 933 -52.05 -0.77 -17.12
CA MET A 933 -51.24 -1.59 -18.03
C MET A 933 -51.08 -0.95 -19.42
N GLU A 934 -50.04 -1.38 -20.15
CA GLU A 934 -49.71 -0.90 -21.50
C GLU A 934 -50.89 -1.04 -22.48
N LYS A 935 -51.68 -2.13 -22.40
CA LYS A 935 -52.85 -2.37 -23.27
C LYS A 935 -53.95 -1.30 -23.14
N PHE A 936 -53.86 -0.46 -22.10
CA PHE A 936 -54.77 0.64 -21.76
C PHE A 936 -54.07 2.00 -21.66
N ASN A 937 -52.77 2.09 -22.01
CA ASN A 937 -51.96 3.30 -21.83
C ASN A 937 -51.97 3.79 -20.37
N PHE A 938 -51.79 2.88 -19.40
CA PHE A 938 -51.64 3.19 -17.97
C PHE A 938 -52.80 4.06 -17.45
N ASP A 939 -53.99 3.46 -17.50
CA ASP A 939 -55.28 4.12 -17.30
C ASP A 939 -55.45 5.42 -18.13
N ASN A 940 -55.14 5.33 -19.43
CA ASN A 940 -55.14 6.47 -20.36
C ASN A 940 -54.32 7.69 -19.86
N GLY A 941 -53.31 7.47 -19.02
CA GLY A 941 -52.44 8.50 -18.44
C GLY A 941 -52.86 9.03 -17.06
N ASP A 942 -53.82 8.40 -16.37
CA ASP A 942 -54.11 8.71 -14.97
C ASP A 942 -53.15 8.03 -13.98
N CYS A 943 -52.47 6.95 -14.40
CA CYS A 943 -51.42 6.28 -13.63
C CYS A 943 -50.03 6.82 -14.01
N ASN A 944 -49.40 7.56 -13.09
CA ASN A 944 -48.02 8.03 -13.25
C ASN A 944 -47.03 6.86 -13.03
N HIS A 945 -46.64 6.18 -14.11
CA HIS A 945 -45.62 5.12 -14.06
C HIS A 945 -44.23 5.71 -14.41
N PRO A 946 -43.20 5.64 -13.53
CA PRO A 946 -41.95 6.40 -13.68
C PRO A 946 -40.94 5.80 -14.68
N TYR A 947 -41.42 5.17 -15.77
CA TYR A 947 -40.61 4.41 -16.72
C TYR A 947 -41.08 4.49 -18.19
N ILE A 948 -42.05 5.37 -18.51
CA ILE A 948 -42.72 5.49 -19.83
C ILE A 948 -43.05 6.95 -20.14
#